data_AF-A0A6V8DU34-F1
#
_entry.id   AF-A0A6V8DU34-F1
#
_cell.length_a   1.000
_cell.length_b   1.000
_cell.length_c   1.000
_cell.angle_alpha   90.00
_cell.angle_beta   90.00
_cell.angle_gamma   90.00
#
_symmetry.space_group_name_H-M   'P 1'
#
loop_
_entity.id
_entity.type
_entity.pdbx_description
1 polymer ?
#
loop_
_entity_poly.entity_id
_entity_poly.type
_entity_poly.pdbx_seq_one_letter_code
_entity_poly.pdbx_strand_id
1 'polypeptide(L)'
;TVAANSGDLGYALGLVTVLTGAFSGSYLVVRGVSVGRVFYPLSAVALILLFFLLFGQSFSDLYNVSEYSIFTIVGSVSVGTIILRDQNSVTDRVLWMGTVAVLTLLVILVPADSVDSGGDGGVLLLGMLSVLHIGSGTLAIKRKSPSLAGVTVLLPWSWIIAEQFIQEAVRTLLISNDLEDPGSIIEMDPGPLAIYLLICSVMMILVNERMGKVDVNLASKFLGISEISASIRDSGALQLWSLGLWLPMVSIMFLAQFGAFTSLTLLMVVGALWGMHTLAHFRGVRMGSLDMMIGTIIVTAMIIQWRHGMGEYISILICIILVTNLLIGRQDKEMFTVSMGSMGIALLLMVPDREISTYLEGFSSLPVLDSPIVAICSTAAILGIYLPKSGSTDELLKPALSSLWLMSICIAVAYVQGNSTYLAISILMFMVATIWLVAKGELRRELKTVTKMSERRAMALKKANDGNEGADLATYDAREAEMMATRRKSREKSETDDVEELYTSDISHKPIIVIAVMILVFISGIVLGLTTGPNPVLLLGVGVFVTVLIAIARFRTKQLELDLPHFLGMEMPIAIGISGLVAMHISSLLGPGASNMDLSSMGVLTILIMELCLISLYQQDNMLDRIPIAVDWFIYSLLADRFLGVILYESMPWPLRVDPFSGDSLEWEIPLLGLELCLLLAVLVSYWIGELRENKGREHEHGIAVGMRSLTVILLSTGIAAIVAILYSINHGWRRKLPDAVGIAILGMAMSMISIGSWADSISGITGEIYILMGIILLVMLASTLLTKGDRWSGMLSTNAHLLLIVGSIASGLAFMIPIFLILLSTTVWVIGILQLRKSLRALGLFDLLVAIITSAVFYGGILFQPHVFLIGLSIIALELGIISWLGLSNEDSLAKS
;
A
#
# COMPACT_ATOMS: atom_id res chain seq x y z
N THR A 1 35.23 53.93 -24.08
CA THR A 1 34.51 55.22 -24.20
C THR A 1 33.08 55.13 -23.66
N VAL A 2 32.32 54.04 -23.88
CA VAL A 2 30.98 53.86 -23.26
C VAL A 2 31.06 53.70 -21.73
N ALA A 3 32.02 52.92 -21.22
CA ALA A 3 32.25 52.77 -19.77
C ALA A 3 32.82 54.02 -19.07
N ALA A 4 33.20 55.07 -19.81
CA ALA A 4 33.85 56.26 -19.26
C ALA A 4 32.87 57.41 -18.92
N ASN A 5 31.58 57.27 -19.26
CA ASN A 5 30.51 58.25 -19.04
C ASN A 5 29.23 57.62 -18.47
N SER A 6 29.37 56.50 -17.74
CA SER A 6 28.27 55.69 -17.19
C SER A 6 27.40 56.40 -16.12
N GLY A 7 27.69 57.65 -15.78
CA GLY A 7 26.92 58.43 -14.81
C GLY A 7 25.57 58.94 -15.32
N ASP A 8 25.32 58.94 -16.65
CA ASP A 8 24.04 59.31 -17.24
C ASP A 8 23.50 58.17 -18.13
N LEU A 9 22.54 57.43 -17.60
CA LEU A 9 21.87 56.31 -18.26
C LEU A 9 21.24 56.71 -19.61
N GLY A 10 20.65 57.91 -19.67
CA GLY A 10 20.02 58.43 -20.89
C GLY A 10 21.06 58.65 -21.99
N TYR A 11 22.26 59.10 -21.64
CA TYR A 11 23.34 59.29 -22.61
C TYR A 11 23.88 57.94 -23.13
N ALA A 12 24.09 56.98 -22.24
CA ALA A 12 24.60 55.65 -22.60
C ALA A 12 23.65 54.89 -23.54
N LEU A 13 22.36 54.85 -23.22
CA LEU A 13 21.34 54.23 -24.07
C LEU A 13 21.12 55.02 -25.37
N GLY A 14 21.31 56.34 -25.36
CA GLY A 14 21.25 57.19 -26.54
C GLY A 14 22.34 56.85 -27.56
N LEU A 15 23.57 56.63 -27.10
CA LEU A 15 24.67 56.16 -27.95
C LEU A 15 24.39 54.79 -28.56
N VAL A 16 23.86 53.85 -27.76
CA VAL A 16 23.43 52.53 -28.26
C VAL A 16 22.37 52.70 -29.35
N THR A 17 21.36 53.55 -29.11
CA THR A 17 20.28 53.83 -30.07
C THR A 17 20.81 54.34 -31.42
N VAL A 18 21.79 55.26 -31.41
CA VAL A 18 22.43 55.78 -32.63
C VAL A 18 23.18 54.69 -33.37
N LEU A 19 23.98 53.88 -32.66
CA LEU A 19 24.72 52.76 -33.24
C LEU A 19 23.78 51.71 -33.83
N THR A 20 22.72 51.34 -33.10
CA THR A 20 21.69 50.41 -33.57
C THR A 20 20.97 50.97 -34.80
N GLY A 21 20.65 52.27 -34.82
CA GLY A 21 20.05 52.94 -35.97
C GLY A 21 20.94 52.93 -37.21
N ALA A 22 22.22 53.27 -37.06
CA ALA A 22 23.19 53.28 -38.14
C ALA A 22 23.47 51.87 -38.70
N PHE A 23 23.67 50.89 -37.81
CA PHE A 23 23.92 49.50 -38.19
C PHE A 23 22.69 48.87 -38.85
N SER A 24 21.50 49.02 -38.25
CA SER A 24 20.25 48.47 -38.79
C SER A 24 19.90 49.13 -40.12
N GLY A 25 20.10 50.43 -40.24
CA GLY A 25 19.88 51.16 -41.50
C GLY A 25 20.81 50.68 -42.62
N SER A 26 22.11 50.54 -42.32
CA SER A 26 23.09 49.99 -43.28
C SER A 26 22.75 48.56 -43.69
N TYR A 27 22.39 47.70 -42.73
CA TYR A 27 21.99 46.32 -42.99
C TYR A 27 20.76 46.23 -43.90
N LEU A 28 19.72 47.04 -43.66
CA LEU A 28 18.50 47.06 -44.48
C LEU A 28 18.82 47.45 -45.93
N VAL A 29 19.71 48.43 -46.14
CA VAL A 29 20.16 48.83 -47.48
C VAL A 29 20.90 47.68 -48.17
N VAL A 30 21.81 46.99 -47.47
CA VAL A 30 22.55 45.82 -48.01
C VAL A 30 21.59 44.67 -48.37
N ARG A 31 20.47 44.52 -47.65
CA ARG A 31 19.44 43.50 -47.92
C ARG A 31 18.40 43.92 -48.97
N GLY A 32 18.61 45.05 -49.65
CA GLY A 32 17.81 45.47 -50.80
C GLY A 32 16.67 46.46 -50.50
N VAL A 33 16.62 47.06 -49.30
CA VAL A 33 15.70 48.17 -49.03
C VAL A 33 16.25 49.46 -49.65
N SER A 34 15.41 50.20 -50.39
CA SER A 34 15.82 51.45 -51.03
C SER A 34 16.37 52.47 -50.03
N VAL A 35 17.54 53.06 -50.34
CA VAL A 35 18.23 54.02 -49.45
C VAL A 35 17.31 55.11 -48.93
N GLY A 36 16.49 55.74 -49.79
CA GLY A 36 15.57 56.80 -49.36
C GLY A 36 14.56 56.35 -48.30
N ARG A 37 14.07 55.11 -48.39
CA ARG A 37 13.10 54.55 -47.44
C ARG A 37 13.69 54.40 -46.03
N VAL A 38 14.99 54.16 -45.91
CA VAL A 38 15.70 54.07 -44.62
C VAL A 38 16.26 55.43 -44.17
N PHE A 39 16.92 56.15 -45.08
CA PHE A 39 17.66 57.37 -44.79
C PHE A 39 16.76 58.56 -44.43
N TYR A 40 15.67 58.81 -45.17
CA TYR A 40 14.79 59.95 -44.90
C TYR A 40 14.18 59.95 -43.49
N PRO A 41 13.57 58.85 -42.99
CA PRO A 41 13.02 58.85 -41.64
C PRO A 41 14.11 58.94 -40.56
N LEU A 42 15.25 58.26 -40.72
CA LEU A 42 16.37 58.35 -39.77
C LEU A 42 16.98 59.75 -39.71
N SER A 43 17.20 60.39 -40.86
CA SER A 43 17.78 61.74 -40.92
C SER A 43 16.82 62.82 -40.43
N ALA A 44 15.52 62.70 -40.71
CA ALA A 44 14.52 63.64 -40.21
C ALA A 44 14.42 63.56 -38.67
N VAL A 45 14.34 62.35 -38.11
CA VAL A 45 14.32 62.15 -36.66
C VAL A 45 15.64 62.60 -36.04
N ALA A 46 16.79 62.29 -36.65
CA ALA A 46 18.09 62.69 -36.14
C ALA A 46 18.25 64.22 -36.06
N LEU A 47 17.71 64.97 -37.02
CA LEU A 47 17.72 66.44 -36.98
C LEU A 47 16.82 67.00 -35.86
N ILE A 48 15.63 66.42 -35.66
CA ILE A 48 14.72 66.79 -34.57
C ILE A 48 15.38 66.49 -33.21
N LEU A 49 15.98 65.32 -33.09
CA LEU A 49 16.67 64.88 -31.88
C LEU A 49 17.94 65.70 -31.59
N LEU A 50 18.70 66.08 -32.62
CA LEU A 50 19.86 66.96 -32.49
C LEU A 50 19.44 68.38 -32.05
N PHE A 51 18.35 68.90 -32.61
CA PHE A 51 17.76 70.16 -32.15
C PHE A 51 17.35 70.07 -30.68
N PHE A 52 16.74 68.96 -30.29
CA PHE A 52 16.33 68.72 -28.92
C PHE A 52 17.51 68.62 -27.94
N LEU A 53 18.63 67.98 -28.33
CA LEU A 53 19.87 67.95 -27.51
C LEU A 53 20.61 69.29 -27.41
N LEU A 54 20.37 70.23 -28.33
CA LEU A 54 21.04 71.53 -28.34
C LEU A 54 20.24 72.63 -27.62
N PHE A 55 18.92 72.48 -27.56
CA PHE A 55 17.99 73.50 -27.05
C PHE A 55 16.96 72.97 -26.04
N GLY A 56 17.07 71.70 -25.64
CA GLY A 56 16.09 71.01 -24.80
C GLY A 56 16.16 71.33 -23.31
N GLN A 57 17.10 72.17 -22.87
CA GLN A 57 17.39 72.35 -21.44
C GLN A 57 16.19 72.92 -20.68
N SER A 58 15.52 73.92 -21.26
CA SER A 58 14.29 74.48 -20.68
C SER A 58 13.12 73.48 -20.64
N PHE A 59 13.14 72.45 -21.49
CA PHE A 59 12.15 71.38 -21.48
C PHE A 59 12.52 70.31 -20.43
N SER A 60 13.80 69.96 -20.33
CA SER A 60 14.35 69.04 -19.32
C SER A 60 14.05 69.52 -17.91
N ASP A 61 14.23 70.81 -17.64
CA ASP A 61 13.98 71.43 -16.34
C ASP A 61 12.49 71.47 -15.96
N LEU A 62 11.59 71.57 -16.95
CA LEU A 62 10.14 71.66 -16.73
C LEU A 62 9.50 70.30 -16.45
N TYR A 63 9.99 69.23 -17.09
CA TYR A 63 9.42 67.88 -17.00
C TYR A 63 10.24 66.92 -16.12
N ASN A 64 11.40 67.35 -15.60
CA ASN A 64 12.32 66.54 -14.82
C ASN A 64 12.76 65.25 -15.54
N VAL A 65 12.95 65.33 -16.85
CA VAL A 65 13.41 64.22 -17.72
C VAL A 65 14.59 64.70 -18.53
N SER A 66 15.72 63.99 -18.48
CA SER A 66 16.93 64.41 -19.20
C SER A 66 16.73 64.44 -20.72
N GLU A 67 17.40 65.39 -21.37
CA GLU A 67 17.38 65.51 -22.83
C GLU A 67 17.82 64.22 -23.52
N TYR A 68 18.79 63.53 -22.90
CA TYR A 68 19.29 62.23 -23.36
C TYR A 68 18.29 61.08 -23.21
N SER A 69 17.44 61.08 -22.17
CA SER A 69 16.37 60.10 -22.02
C SER A 69 15.30 60.28 -23.11
N ILE A 70 14.93 61.53 -23.43
CA ILE A 70 13.98 61.82 -24.51
C ILE A 70 14.58 61.44 -25.86
N PHE A 71 15.86 61.76 -26.08
CA PHE A 71 16.61 61.33 -27.25
C PHE A 71 16.58 59.80 -27.42
N THR A 72 16.85 59.07 -26.34
CA THR A 72 16.84 57.61 -26.32
C THR A 72 15.48 57.03 -26.64
N ILE A 73 14.40 57.52 -26.00
CA ILE A 73 13.05 57.01 -26.20
C ILE A 73 12.59 57.26 -27.64
N VAL A 74 12.66 58.50 -28.11
CA VAL A 74 12.19 58.89 -29.46
C VAL A 74 13.07 58.26 -30.53
N GLY A 75 14.39 58.20 -30.31
CA GLY A 75 15.34 57.51 -31.19
C GLY A 75 15.06 56.02 -31.29
N SER A 76 14.84 55.34 -30.16
CA SER A 76 14.57 53.89 -30.12
C SER A 76 13.25 53.55 -30.80
N VAL A 77 12.18 54.33 -30.58
CA VAL A 77 10.89 54.17 -31.25
C VAL A 77 11.04 54.35 -32.77
N SER A 78 11.83 55.33 -33.20
CA SER A 78 12.04 55.61 -34.62
C SER A 78 12.84 54.53 -35.31
N VAL A 79 13.96 54.09 -34.71
CA VAL A 79 14.77 52.97 -35.19
C VAL A 79 13.94 51.68 -35.21
N GLY A 80 13.21 51.40 -34.13
CA GLY A 80 12.29 50.27 -34.03
C GLY A 80 11.22 50.29 -35.13
N THR A 81 10.61 51.44 -35.41
CA THR A 81 9.59 51.59 -36.46
C THR A 81 10.15 51.27 -37.85
N ILE A 82 11.37 51.73 -38.16
CA ILE A 82 12.02 51.45 -39.45
C ILE A 82 12.30 49.95 -39.58
N ILE A 83 12.84 49.32 -38.53
CA ILE A 83 13.10 47.88 -38.51
C ILE A 83 11.79 47.08 -38.63
N LEU A 84 10.75 47.42 -37.86
CA LEU A 84 9.45 46.75 -37.88
C LEU A 84 8.71 46.90 -39.20
N ARG A 85 8.87 48.04 -39.89
CA ARG A 85 8.29 48.30 -41.22
C ARG A 85 8.95 47.45 -42.30
N ASP A 86 10.27 47.29 -42.22
CA ASP A 86 11.09 46.58 -43.22
C ASP A 86 11.53 45.18 -42.76
N GLN A 87 10.85 44.64 -41.73
CA GLN A 87 11.20 43.39 -41.05
C GLN A 87 11.24 42.14 -41.94
N ASN A 88 10.52 42.14 -43.07
CA ASN A 88 10.55 41.03 -44.04
C ASN A 88 11.90 40.91 -44.77
N SER A 89 12.69 41.98 -44.84
CA SER A 89 14.03 41.98 -45.46
C SER A 89 15.14 41.47 -44.54
N VAL A 90 14.83 41.32 -43.24
CA VAL A 90 15.76 40.87 -42.20
C VAL A 90 15.59 39.37 -41.97
N THR A 91 16.70 38.65 -41.86
CA THR A 91 16.66 37.20 -41.54
C THR A 91 16.31 36.96 -40.08
N ASP A 92 15.64 35.84 -39.82
CA ASP A 92 15.28 35.42 -38.46
C ASP A 92 16.51 35.32 -37.55
N ARG A 93 17.65 34.88 -38.11
CA ARG A 93 18.92 34.78 -37.39
C ARG A 93 19.38 36.12 -36.82
N VAL A 94 19.30 37.17 -37.64
CA VAL A 94 19.72 38.51 -37.23
C VAL A 94 18.77 39.08 -36.18
N LEU A 95 17.47 38.83 -36.30
CA LEU A 95 16.49 39.32 -35.32
C LEU A 95 16.66 38.68 -33.94
N TRP A 96 16.84 37.35 -33.88
CA TRP A 96 17.01 36.70 -32.59
C TRP A 96 18.39 36.98 -31.97
N MET A 97 19.46 37.07 -32.79
CA MET A 97 20.78 37.53 -32.31
C MET A 97 20.73 38.97 -31.81
N GLY A 98 20.00 39.84 -32.50
CA GLY A 98 19.78 41.23 -32.09
C GLY A 98 19.02 41.31 -30.77
N THR A 99 18.03 40.45 -30.55
CA THR A 99 17.30 40.36 -29.27
C THR A 99 18.24 39.99 -28.12
N VAL A 100 19.11 38.98 -28.31
CA VAL A 100 20.12 38.59 -27.31
C VAL A 100 21.12 39.73 -27.06
N ALA A 101 21.63 40.37 -28.11
CA ALA A 101 22.59 41.46 -27.98
C ALA A 101 22.01 42.68 -27.25
N VAL A 102 20.77 43.07 -27.58
CA VAL A 102 20.08 44.18 -26.89
C VAL A 102 19.84 43.83 -25.42
N LEU A 103 19.43 42.58 -25.11
CA LEU A 103 19.29 42.13 -23.74
C LEU A 103 20.61 42.25 -22.97
N THR A 104 21.71 41.73 -23.53
CA THR A 104 23.04 41.81 -22.89
C THR A 104 23.47 43.26 -22.66
N LEU A 105 23.22 44.16 -23.62
CA LEU A 105 23.52 45.57 -23.46
C LEU A 105 22.68 46.22 -22.36
N LEU A 106 21.38 45.91 -22.28
CA LEU A 106 20.51 46.44 -21.23
C LEU A 106 20.95 45.98 -19.85
N VAL A 107 21.25 44.69 -19.69
CA VAL A 107 21.73 44.11 -18.42
C VAL A 107 23.06 44.73 -17.96
N ILE A 108 23.95 45.11 -18.89
CA ILE A 108 25.24 45.74 -18.56
C ILE A 108 25.11 47.24 -18.28
N LEU A 109 24.21 47.94 -18.98
CA LEU A 109 24.17 49.41 -18.99
C LEU A 109 23.14 50.00 -18.02
N VAL A 110 22.04 49.30 -17.74
CA VAL A 110 20.99 49.78 -16.84
C VAL A 110 21.34 49.34 -15.42
N PRO A 111 21.61 50.28 -14.50
CA PRO A 111 21.88 49.92 -13.11
C PRO A 111 20.63 49.32 -12.48
N ALA A 112 20.84 48.33 -11.61
CA ALA A 112 19.79 47.66 -10.84
C ALA A 112 20.33 47.49 -9.41
N ASP A 113 20.22 48.57 -8.65
CA ASP A 113 20.68 48.66 -7.26
C ASP A 113 19.48 48.49 -6.30
N SER A 114 19.74 48.02 -5.07
CA SER A 114 18.71 47.87 -4.03
C SER A 114 17.97 49.16 -3.74
N VAL A 115 16.68 49.04 -3.42
CA VAL A 115 15.88 50.17 -2.94
C VAL A 115 16.45 50.77 -1.65
N ASP A 116 17.04 49.94 -0.79
CA ASP A 116 17.69 50.38 0.45
C ASP A 116 18.91 51.26 0.22
N SER A 117 19.60 51.11 -0.93
CA SER A 117 20.70 51.98 -1.34
C SER A 117 20.26 53.19 -2.19
N GLY A 118 18.94 53.40 -2.33
CA GLY A 118 18.35 54.46 -3.15
C GLY A 118 18.20 54.11 -4.63
N GLY A 119 18.40 52.83 -5.00
CA GLY A 119 18.14 52.28 -6.32
C GLY A 119 16.64 52.04 -6.60
N ASP A 120 16.35 51.51 -7.80
CA ASP A 120 14.97 51.26 -8.25
C ASP A 120 14.56 49.77 -8.16
N GLY A 121 15.38 48.92 -7.54
CA GLY A 121 15.10 47.48 -7.39
C GLY A 121 15.02 46.73 -8.73
N GLY A 122 15.61 47.29 -9.80
CA GLY A 122 15.60 46.72 -11.15
C GLY A 122 14.31 46.98 -11.94
N VAL A 123 13.41 47.86 -11.47
CA VAL A 123 12.15 48.20 -12.16
C VAL A 123 12.38 48.66 -13.59
N LEU A 124 13.33 49.56 -13.82
CA LEU A 124 13.61 50.11 -15.15
C LEU A 124 14.19 49.05 -16.08
N LEU A 125 15.17 48.26 -15.62
CA LEU A 125 15.80 47.18 -16.38
C LEU A 125 14.74 46.15 -16.81
N LEU A 126 13.98 45.62 -15.85
CA LEU A 126 12.95 44.61 -16.09
C LEU A 126 11.79 45.15 -16.94
N GLY A 127 11.47 46.43 -16.80
CA GLY A 127 10.54 47.13 -17.68
C GLY A 127 11.01 47.18 -19.14
N MET A 128 12.27 47.56 -19.39
CA MET A 128 12.85 47.57 -20.73
C MET A 128 12.95 46.16 -21.33
N LEU A 129 13.32 45.16 -20.52
CA LEU A 129 13.33 43.75 -20.94
C LEU A 129 11.92 43.23 -21.24
N SER A 130 10.90 43.64 -20.48
CA SER A 130 9.50 43.32 -20.79
C SER A 130 9.13 43.83 -22.19
N VAL A 131 9.47 45.09 -22.51
CA VAL A 131 9.21 45.67 -23.84
C VAL A 131 9.95 44.91 -24.94
N LEU A 132 11.21 44.54 -24.71
CA LEU A 132 12.01 43.75 -25.65
C LEU A 132 11.35 42.40 -25.95
N HIS A 133 10.89 41.68 -24.93
CA HIS A 133 10.27 40.36 -25.09
C HIS A 133 8.86 40.41 -25.68
N ILE A 134 8.07 41.44 -25.35
CA ILE A 134 6.80 41.71 -26.05
C ILE A 134 7.06 41.99 -27.54
N GLY A 135 8.08 42.78 -27.85
CA GLY A 135 8.50 43.09 -29.21
C GLY A 135 8.95 41.84 -29.99
N SER A 136 9.81 41.01 -29.40
CA SER A 136 10.30 39.77 -30.02
C SER A 136 9.17 38.76 -30.20
N GLY A 137 8.26 38.63 -29.24
CA GLY A 137 7.09 37.75 -29.33
C GLY A 137 6.09 38.19 -30.39
N THR A 138 5.81 39.49 -30.47
CA THR A 138 4.95 40.05 -31.52
C THR A 138 5.54 39.80 -32.91
N LEU A 139 6.86 39.98 -33.06
CA LEU A 139 7.57 39.66 -34.30
C LEU A 139 7.55 38.16 -34.62
N ALA A 140 7.72 37.30 -33.61
CA ALA A 140 7.65 35.85 -33.80
C ALA A 140 6.29 35.44 -34.36
N ILE A 141 5.21 35.94 -33.77
CA ILE A 141 3.82 35.70 -34.20
C ILE A 141 3.58 36.23 -35.61
N LYS A 142 3.93 37.49 -35.88
CA LYS A 142 3.70 38.15 -37.18
C LYS A 142 4.42 37.44 -38.32
N ARG A 143 5.62 36.91 -38.06
CA ARG A 143 6.49 36.26 -39.05
C ARG A 143 6.32 34.75 -39.11
N LYS A 144 5.57 34.16 -38.17
CA LYS A 144 5.49 32.70 -37.95
C LYS A 144 6.88 32.06 -37.91
N SER A 145 7.82 32.69 -37.18
CA SER A 145 9.22 32.26 -37.13
C SER A 145 9.48 31.29 -35.97
N PRO A 146 9.83 30.02 -36.24
CA PRO A 146 10.20 29.04 -35.21
C PRO A 146 11.38 29.49 -34.35
N SER A 147 12.42 30.04 -34.98
CA SER A 147 13.65 30.44 -34.27
C SER A 147 13.44 31.62 -33.34
N LEU A 148 12.61 32.60 -33.74
CA LEU A 148 12.30 33.75 -32.90
C LEU A 148 11.30 33.41 -31.79
N ALA A 149 10.40 32.45 -32.05
CA ALA A 149 9.54 31.86 -31.02
C ALA A 149 10.38 31.17 -29.94
N GLY A 150 11.36 30.36 -30.34
CA GLY A 150 12.33 29.72 -29.45
C GLY A 150 13.03 30.72 -28.53
N VAL A 151 13.60 31.79 -29.10
CA VAL A 151 14.28 32.82 -28.30
C VAL A 151 13.30 33.58 -27.41
N THR A 152 12.10 33.93 -27.88
CA THR A 152 11.13 34.64 -27.03
C THR A 152 10.68 33.80 -25.83
N VAL A 153 10.52 32.49 -26.01
CA VAL A 153 10.06 31.58 -24.95
C VAL A 153 11.17 31.26 -23.96
N LEU A 154 12.41 31.03 -24.43
CA LEU A 154 13.50 30.53 -23.58
C LEU A 154 14.36 31.64 -22.98
N LEU A 155 14.60 32.71 -23.74
CA LEU A 155 15.55 33.75 -23.36
C LEU A 155 15.22 34.38 -21.99
N PRO A 156 13.95 34.77 -21.68
CA PRO A 156 13.60 35.38 -20.39
C PRO A 156 14.02 34.58 -19.16
N TRP A 157 14.08 33.26 -19.30
CA TRP A 157 14.39 32.32 -18.22
C TRP A 157 15.86 31.93 -18.19
N SER A 158 16.49 31.79 -19.36
CA SER A 158 17.89 31.41 -19.48
C SER A 158 18.86 32.54 -19.12
N TRP A 159 18.52 33.80 -19.43
CA TRP A 159 19.43 34.92 -19.13
C TRP A 159 19.57 35.11 -17.62
N ILE A 160 18.48 34.96 -16.86
CA ILE A 160 18.50 35.12 -15.40
C ILE A 160 19.34 34.00 -14.76
N ILE A 161 19.18 32.75 -15.22
CA ILE A 161 20.04 31.65 -14.75
C ILE A 161 21.51 31.99 -15.04
N ALA A 162 21.82 32.43 -16.25
CA ALA A 162 23.19 32.72 -16.65
C ALA A 162 23.79 33.87 -15.84
N GLU A 163 23.02 34.93 -15.61
CA GLU A 163 23.40 36.09 -14.81
C GLU A 163 23.68 35.67 -13.35
N GLN A 164 22.72 35.03 -12.69
CA GLN A 164 22.88 34.56 -11.31
C GLN A 164 24.03 33.54 -11.16
N PHE A 165 24.23 32.66 -12.15
CA PHE A 165 25.34 31.72 -12.16
C PHE A 165 26.70 32.43 -12.29
N ILE A 166 26.80 33.44 -13.17
CA ILE A 166 28.01 34.24 -13.33
C ILE A 166 28.29 35.03 -12.04
N GLN A 167 27.28 35.67 -11.46
CA GLN A 167 27.41 36.43 -10.22
C GLN A 167 27.93 35.53 -9.09
N GLU A 168 27.30 34.37 -8.85
CA GLU A 168 27.71 33.47 -7.78
C GLU A 168 29.08 32.82 -8.04
N ALA A 169 29.42 32.53 -9.30
CA ALA A 169 30.74 32.04 -9.67
C ALA A 169 31.83 33.08 -9.40
N VAL A 170 31.60 34.34 -9.78
CA VAL A 170 32.53 35.45 -9.51
C VAL A 170 32.66 35.67 -8.01
N ARG A 171 31.55 35.72 -7.27
CA ARG A 171 31.54 35.86 -5.82
C ARG A 171 32.31 34.74 -5.14
N THR A 172 32.05 33.48 -5.50
CA THR A 172 32.77 32.31 -4.97
C THR A 172 34.26 32.40 -5.24
N LEU A 173 34.66 32.82 -6.46
CA LEU A 173 36.07 32.99 -6.81
C LEU A 173 36.74 34.12 -6.03
N LEU A 174 36.06 35.24 -5.78
CA LEU A 174 36.60 36.37 -5.01
C LEU A 174 36.75 36.02 -3.53
N ILE A 175 35.70 35.46 -2.92
CA ILE A 175 35.72 35.02 -1.51
C ILE A 175 36.77 33.93 -1.31
N SER A 176 36.87 32.97 -2.24
CA SER A 176 37.90 31.91 -2.19
C SER A 176 39.34 32.45 -2.30
N ASN A 177 39.53 33.69 -2.74
CA ASN A 177 40.82 34.35 -2.85
C ASN A 177 41.02 35.45 -1.78
N ASP A 178 40.26 35.41 -0.67
CA ASP A 178 40.29 36.38 0.43
C ASP A 178 40.05 37.85 0.01
N LEU A 179 39.33 38.06 -1.10
CA LEU A 179 38.90 39.38 -1.54
C LEU A 179 37.54 39.73 -0.92
N GLU A 180 37.27 41.04 -0.77
CA GLU A 180 35.98 41.51 -0.25
C GLU A 180 34.82 40.98 -1.10
N ASP A 181 33.74 40.57 -0.43
CA ASP A 181 32.51 40.14 -1.09
C ASP A 181 31.94 41.33 -1.88
N PRO A 182 31.88 41.26 -3.23
CA PRO A 182 31.41 42.37 -4.05
C PRO A 182 29.91 42.66 -3.87
N GLY A 183 29.17 41.81 -3.14
CA GLY A 183 27.72 41.89 -3.04
C GLY A 183 27.01 41.44 -4.32
N SER A 184 25.72 41.76 -4.43
CA SER A 184 24.97 41.54 -5.66
C SER A 184 25.38 42.60 -6.69
N ILE A 185 25.81 42.18 -7.88
CA ILE A 185 26.17 43.09 -8.97
C ILE A 185 24.90 43.63 -9.63
N ILE A 186 23.86 42.80 -9.68
CA ILE A 186 22.52 43.14 -10.14
C ILE A 186 21.55 42.70 -9.05
N GLU A 187 20.85 43.66 -8.43
CA GLU A 187 19.87 43.37 -7.40
C GLU A 187 18.46 43.62 -7.94
N MET A 188 17.67 42.55 -8.00
CA MET A 188 16.30 42.59 -8.53
C MET A 188 15.32 42.34 -7.39
N ASP A 189 14.48 43.33 -7.11
CA ASP A 189 13.44 43.19 -6.10
C ASP A 189 12.44 42.09 -6.53
N PRO A 190 11.94 41.28 -5.57
CA PRO A 190 11.01 40.19 -5.86
C PRO A 190 9.73 40.61 -6.59
N GLY A 191 9.24 41.83 -6.35
CA GLY A 191 8.01 42.35 -6.97
C GLY A 191 8.17 42.63 -8.47
N PRO A 192 9.08 43.54 -8.86
CA PRO A 192 9.39 43.83 -10.26
C PRO A 192 9.77 42.57 -11.06
N LEU A 193 10.60 41.69 -10.48
CA LEU A 193 10.99 40.43 -11.10
C LEU A 193 9.77 39.54 -11.38
N ALA A 194 8.85 39.41 -10.42
CA ALA A 194 7.64 38.62 -10.62
C ALA A 194 6.74 39.18 -11.74
N ILE A 195 6.58 40.50 -11.83
CA ILE A 195 5.81 41.15 -12.90
C ILE A 195 6.43 40.83 -14.27
N TYR A 196 7.75 40.97 -14.39
CA TYR A 196 8.48 40.64 -15.61
C TYR A 196 8.28 39.19 -16.03
N LEU A 197 8.42 38.25 -15.09
CA LEU A 197 8.24 36.82 -15.36
C LEU A 197 6.79 36.48 -15.73
N LEU A 198 5.80 37.15 -15.13
CA LEU A 198 4.39 37.01 -15.51
C LEU A 198 4.13 37.48 -16.95
N ILE A 199 4.68 38.64 -17.34
CA ILE A 199 4.59 39.14 -18.73
C ILE A 199 5.22 38.15 -19.71
N CYS A 200 6.42 37.65 -19.39
CA CYS A 200 7.12 36.66 -20.20
C CYS A 200 6.34 35.34 -20.30
N SER A 201 5.69 34.92 -19.22
CA SER A 201 4.82 33.74 -19.19
C SER A 201 3.60 33.90 -20.09
N VAL A 202 2.95 35.07 -20.07
CA VAL A 202 1.83 35.38 -20.99
C VAL A 202 2.30 35.37 -22.45
N MET A 203 3.42 36.04 -22.74
CA MET A 203 3.98 36.08 -24.10
C MET A 203 4.35 34.69 -24.60
N MET A 204 4.91 33.84 -23.74
CA MET A 204 5.21 32.45 -24.08
C MET A 204 3.96 31.70 -24.55
N ILE A 205 2.85 31.79 -23.83
CA ILE A 205 1.60 31.11 -24.19
C ILE A 205 1.05 31.66 -25.51
N LEU A 206 1.02 32.99 -25.68
CA LEU A 206 0.54 33.63 -26.90
C LEU A 206 1.37 33.23 -28.13
N VAL A 207 2.69 33.20 -28.00
CA VAL A 207 3.61 32.78 -29.06
C VAL A 207 3.37 31.30 -29.38
N ASN A 208 3.36 30.42 -28.37
CA ASN A 208 3.20 28.98 -28.56
C ASN A 208 1.84 28.61 -29.18
N GLU A 209 0.74 29.24 -28.74
CA GLU A 209 -0.60 29.04 -29.31
C GLU A 209 -0.65 29.43 -30.79
N ARG A 210 0.00 30.54 -31.16
CA ARG A 210 0.01 31.05 -32.55
C ARG A 210 0.93 30.26 -33.48
N MET A 211 1.97 29.60 -32.96
CA MET A 211 2.82 28.71 -33.75
C MET A 211 2.11 27.39 -34.13
N GLY A 212 1.08 26.99 -33.38
CA GLY A 212 0.24 25.84 -33.69
C GLY A 212 1.02 24.52 -33.77
N LYS A 213 0.73 23.69 -34.78
CA LYS A 213 1.41 22.39 -35.02
C LYS A 213 2.80 22.51 -35.66
N VAL A 214 3.26 23.71 -36.01
CA VAL A 214 4.64 23.95 -36.47
C VAL A 214 5.50 24.02 -35.22
N ASP A 215 5.57 22.90 -34.51
CA ASP A 215 6.27 22.80 -33.23
C ASP A 215 7.77 22.91 -33.47
N VAL A 216 8.41 23.82 -32.74
CA VAL A 216 9.85 24.04 -32.80
C VAL A 216 10.51 22.96 -31.96
N ASN A 217 10.55 21.74 -32.48
CA ASN A 217 11.24 20.65 -31.79
C ASN A 217 12.75 20.80 -31.98
N LEU A 218 13.43 21.29 -30.94
CA LEU A 218 14.89 21.45 -30.95
C LEU A 218 15.64 20.11 -31.06
N ALA A 219 14.96 19.00 -30.74
CA ALA A 219 15.53 17.66 -30.81
C ALA A 219 15.79 17.17 -32.24
N SER A 220 15.17 17.77 -33.26
CA SER A 220 15.37 17.34 -34.67
C SER A 220 16.81 17.58 -35.16
N LYS A 221 17.61 18.36 -34.42
CA LYS A 221 19.03 18.63 -34.69
C LYS A 221 19.99 17.94 -33.71
N PHE A 222 19.47 17.29 -32.66
CA PHE A 222 20.27 16.46 -31.78
C PHE A 222 20.53 15.12 -32.47
N LEU A 223 21.78 14.89 -32.89
CA LEU A 223 22.19 13.59 -33.42
C LEU A 223 22.15 12.57 -32.28
N GLY A 224 21.35 11.51 -32.45
CA GLY A 224 21.17 10.44 -31.48
C GLY A 224 22.42 9.56 -31.40
N ILE A 225 23.39 9.94 -30.57
CA ILE A 225 24.63 9.19 -30.35
C ILE A 225 24.47 8.24 -29.13
N SER A 226 23.41 8.39 -28.31
CA SER A 226 23.12 7.54 -27.14
C SER A 226 21.62 7.22 -27.00
N GLU A 227 21.30 6.10 -26.33
CA GLU A 227 19.92 5.70 -26.00
C GLU A 227 19.19 6.77 -25.15
N ILE A 228 19.93 7.47 -24.28
CA ILE A 228 19.40 8.59 -23.47
C ILE A 228 19.01 9.77 -24.37
N SER A 229 19.83 10.11 -25.37
CA SER A 229 19.54 11.18 -26.33
C SER A 229 18.32 10.84 -27.20
N ALA A 230 18.20 9.58 -27.62
CA ALA A 230 17.04 9.08 -28.36
C ALA A 230 15.76 9.13 -27.49
N SER A 231 15.84 8.70 -26.23
CA SER A 231 14.72 8.78 -25.27
C SER A 231 14.25 10.22 -25.03
N ILE A 232 15.19 11.17 -24.84
CA ILE A 232 14.85 12.59 -24.66
C ILE A 232 14.20 13.17 -25.92
N ARG A 233 14.72 12.86 -27.11
CA ARG A 233 14.13 13.27 -28.39
C ARG A 233 12.70 12.76 -28.55
N ASP A 234 12.48 11.49 -28.23
CA ASP A 234 11.22 10.80 -28.48
C ASP A 234 10.16 11.12 -27.39
N SER A 235 10.57 11.61 -26.21
CA SER A 235 9.68 12.01 -25.10
C SER A 235 8.86 13.30 -25.33
N GLY A 236 9.22 14.11 -26.33
CA GLY A 236 8.64 15.44 -26.54
C GLY A 236 9.11 16.52 -25.53
N ALA A 237 10.10 16.22 -24.67
CA ALA A 237 10.65 17.18 -23.68
C ALA A 237 11.27 18.43 -24.29
N LEU A 238 11.76 18.33 -25.54
CA LEU A 238 12.40 19.42 -26.28
C LEU A 238 11.45 20.16 -27.25
N GLN A 239 10.14 19.89 -27.14
CA GLN A 239 9.11 20.70 -27.80
C GLN A 239 9.01 22.06 -27.12
N LEU A 240 8.61 23.09 -27.87
CA LEU A 240 8.62 24.46 -27.34
C LEU A 240 7.61 24.67 -26.20
N TRP A 241 6.46 24.00 -26.27
CA TRP A 241 5.46 23.96 -25.19
C TRP A 241 5.94 23.28 -23.91
N SER A 242 6.83 22.29 -24.04
CA SER A 242 7.40 21.51 -22.94
C SER A 242 8.56 22.25 -22.31
N LEU A 243 9.48 22.78 -23.13
CA LEU A 243 10.56 23.66 -22.70
C LEU A 243 10.03 24.92 -22.01
N GLY A 244 8.93 25.49 -22.53
CA GLY A 244 8.22 26.59 -21.89
C GLY A 244 7.58 26.25 -20.54
N LEU A 245 7.61 24.99 -20.10
CA LEU A 245 7.21 24.65 -18.74
C LEU A 245 8.42 24.33 -17.87
N TRP A 246 9.25 23.36 -18.28
CA TRP A 246 10.29 22.85 -17.38
C TRP A 246 11.49 23.81 -17.24
N LEU A 247 11.88 24.57 -18.28
CA LEU A 247 12.95 25.55 -18.15
C LEU A 247 12.56 26.69 -17.17
N PRO A 248 11.37 27.31 -17.30
CA PRO A 248 10.90 28.26 -16.28
C PRO A 248 10.87 27.69 -14.88
N MET A 249 10.43 26.44 -14.72
CA MET A 249 10.43 25.81 -13.39
C MET A 249 11.84 25.65 -12.82
N VAL A 250 12.81 25.24 -13.64
CA VAL A 250 14.23 25.17 -13.23
C VAL A 250 14.75 26.55 -12.85
N SER A 251 14.45 27.59 -13.64
CA SER A 251 14.82 28.98 -13.33
C SER A 251 14.24 29.43 -12.00
N ILE A 252 12.94 29.20 -11.77
CA ILE A 252 12.26 29.59 -10.53
C ILE A 252 12.86 28.89 -9.33
N MET A 253 13.10 27.57 -9.43
CA MET A 253 13.72 26.79 -8.35
C MET A 253 15.13 27.28 -8.02
N PHE A 254 15.91 27.62 -9.04
CA PHE A 254 17.26 28.15 -8.85
C PHE A 254 17.22 29.54 -8.19
N LEU A 255 16.37 30.43 -8.69
CA LEU A 255 16.21 31.79 -8.20
C LEU A 255 15.66 31.88 -6.78
N ALA A 256 14.71 31.03 -6.43
CA ALA A 256 14.15 30.97 -5.07
C ALA A 256 15.20 30.62 -4.01
N GLN A 257 16.31 29.96 -4.40
CA GLN A 257 17.42 29.69 -3.49
C GLN A 257 18.22 30.95 -3.12
N PHE A 258 18.25 31.94 -4.00
CA PHE A 258 19.05 33.17 -3.86
C PHE A 258 18.22 34.39 -3.45
N GLY A 259 17.04 34.19 -2.87
CA GLY A 259 16.24 35.29 -2.32
C GLY A 259 15.46 36.11 -3.36
N ALA A 260 15.43 35.70 -4.63
CA ALA A 260 14.76 36.45 -5.70
C ALA A 260 13.23 36.48 -5.59
N PHE A 261 12.63 35.73 -4.67
CA PHE A 261 11.18 35.67 -4.46
C PHE A 261 10.80 35.84 -3.00
N THR A 262 9.68 36.53 -2.77
CA THR A 262 8.88 36.41 -1.54
C THR A 262 7.94 35.21 -1.67
N SER A 263 7.36 34.77 -0.56
CA SER A 263 6.37 33.68 -0.56
C SER A 263 5.19 33.98 -1.50
N LEU A 264 4.68 35.22 -1.50
CA LEU A 264 3.57 35.64 -2.36
C LEU A 264 3.98 35.68 -3.84
N THR A 265 5.14 36.28 -4.15
CA THR A 265 5.55 36.43 -5.56
C THR A 265 5.88 35.09 -6.20
N LEU A 266 6.47 34.15 -5.46
CA LEU A 266 6.68 32.78 -5.93
C LEU A 266 5.36 32.08 -6.25
N LEU A 267 4.38 32.12 -5.33
CA LEU A 267 3.06 31.52 -5.54
C LEU A 267 2.33 32.11 -6.75
N MET A 268 2.44 33.43 -6.97
CA MET A 268 1.84 34.08 -8.13
C MET A 268 2.48 33.62 -9.45
N VAL A 269 3.81 33.62 -9.55
CA VAL A 269 4.51 33.23 -10.78
C VAL A 269 4.29 31.76 -11.11
N VAL A 270 4.46 30.89 -10.11
CA VAL A 270 4.26 29.44 -10.26
C VAL A 270 2.81 29.11 -10.57
N GLY A 271 1.87 29.68 -9.81
CA GLY A 271 0.43 29.48 -10.03
C GLY A 271 -0.03 29.97 -11.39
N ALA A 272 0.47 31.12 -11.85
CA ALA A 272 0.17 31.64 -13.18
C ALA A 272 0.72 30.72 -14.28
N LEU A 273 1.97 30.28 -14.20
CA LEU A 273 2.55 29.35 -15.17
C LEU A 273 1.77 28.04 -15.23
N TRP A 274 1.57 27.38 -14.10
CA TRP A 274 0.83 26.12 -14.07
C TRP A 274 -0.62 26.29 -14.54
N GLY A 275 -1.29 27.36 -14.11
CA GLY A 275 -2.65 27.69 -14.51
C GLY A 275 -2.77 27.96 -16.01
N MET A 276 -1.84 28.73 -16.59
CA MET A 276 -1.81 29.02 -18.02
C MET A 276 -1.55 27.78 -18.87
N HIS A 277 -0.61 26.92 -18.47
CA HIS A 277 -0.35 25.65 -19.17
C HIS A 277 -1.55 24.70 -19.10
N THR A 278 -2.22 24.65 -17.93
CA THR A 278 -3.45 23.89 -17.74
C THR A 278 -4.60 24.45 -18.59
N LEU A 279 -4.75 25.77 -18.66
CA LEU A 279 -5.75 26.44 -19.48
C LEU A 279 -5.50 26.23 -20.98
N ALA A 280 -4.24 26.24 -21.41
CA ALA A 280 -3.85 25.94 -22.78
C ALA A 280 -4.13 24.46 -23.15
N HIS A 281 -3.93 23.53 -22.21
CA HIS A 281 -4.34 22.15 -22.38
C HIS A 281 -5.86 22.02 -22.49
N PHE A 282 -6.60 22.68 -21.59
CA PHE A 282 -8.07 22.74 -21.62
C PHE A 282 -8.61 23.22 -22.97
N ARG A 283 -8.01 24.27 -23.55
CA ARG A 283 -8.40 24.79 -24.87
C ARG A 283 -7.99 23.89 -26.04
N GLY A 284 -7.26 22.80 -25.79
CA GLY A 284 -6.75 21.90 -26.81
C GLY A 284 -5.66 22.51 -27.71
N VAL A 285 -5.01 23.59 -27.27
CA VAL A 285 -3.98 24.31 -28.03
C VAL A 285 -2.56 23.88 -27.66
N ARG A 286 -2.37 23.31 -26.47
CA ARG A 286 -1.07 22.80 -26.01
C ARG A 286 -0.69 21.52 -26.76
N MET A 287 0.53 21.51 -27.31
CA MET A 287 1.17 20.29 -27.84
C MET A 287 2.06 19.67 -26.75
N GLY A 288 2.07 18.34 -26.65
CA GLY A 288 2.83 17.59 -25.64
C GLY A 288 1.94 16.68 -24.79
N SER A 289 2.53 15.69 -24.12
CA SER A 289 1.79 14.76 -23.26
C SER A 289 1.31 15.44 -21.98
N LEU A 290 0.08 15.14 -21.57
CA LEU A 290 -0.47 15.59 -20.29
C LEU A 290 0.34 15.04 -19.12
N ASP A 291 0.80 13.80 -19.23
CA ASP A 291 1.61 13.14 -18.19
C ASP A 291 2.92 13.87 -17.93
N MET A 292 3.59 14.39 -18.98
CA MET A 292 4.80 15.19 -18.79
C MET A 292 4.47 16.54 -18.14
N MET A 293 3.37 17.18 -18.52
CA MET A 293 2.94 18.44 -17.90
C MET A 293 2.69 18.27 -16.40
N ILE A 294 1.87 17.28 -16.01
CA ILE A 294 1.58 16.97 -14.61
C ILE A 294 2.87 16.54 -13.90
N GLY A 295 3.69 15.68 -14.51
CA GLY A 295 4.97 15.24 -13.97
C GLY A 295 5.91 16.40 -13.63
N THR A 296 6.10 17.35 -14.56
CA THR A 296 6.90 18.56 -14.30
C THR A 296 6.32 19.40 -13.17
N ILE A 297 5.00 19.63 -13.15
CA ILE A 297 4.34 20.40 -12.07
C ILE A 297 4.56 19.74 -10.72
N ILE A 298 4.39 18.42 -10.61
CA ILE A 298 4.50 17.70 -9.34
C ILE A 298 5.94 17.63 -8.84
N VAL A 299 6.91 17.35 -9.72
CA VAL A 299 8.33 17.34 -9.33
C VAL A 299 8.76 18.72 -8.82
N THR A 300 8.36 19.78 -9.52
CA THR A 300 8.75 21.15 -9.16
C THR A 300 8.05 21.61 -7.89
N ALA A 301 6.77 21.28 -7.73
CA ALA A 301 6.04 21.46 -6.48
C ALA A 301 6.71 20.75 -5.30
N MET A 302 7.11 19.49 -5.47
CA MET A 302 7.77 18.70 -4.44
C MET A 302 9.05 19.40 -3.96
N ILE A 303 9.86 19.92 -4.89
CA ILE A 303 11.10 20.61 -4.55
C ILE A 303 10.82 21.94 -3.83
N ILE A 304 9.84 22.71 -4.31
CA ILE A 304 9.44 23.97 -3.66
C ILE A 304 8.96 23.71 -2.23
N GLN A 305 8.04 22.76 -2.05
CA GLN A 305 7.53 22.40 -0.71
C GLN A 305 8.66 21.93 0.20
N TRP A 306 9.54 21.06 -0.30
CA TRP A 306 10.66 20.51 0.46
C TRP A 306 11.61 21.60 0.94
N ARG A 307 11.97 22.56 0.08
CA ARG A 307 12.97 23.59 0.40
C ARG A 307 12.45 24.80 1.17
N HIS A 308 11.26 25.29 0.81
CA HIS A 308 10.77 26.62 1.22
C HIS A 308 9.57 26.61 2.18
N GLY A 309 9.06 25.43 2.55
CA GLY A 309 7.75 25.36 3.21
C GLY A 309 6.61 25.70 2.23
N MET A 310 5.42 26.06 2.72
CA MET A 310 4.20 26.32 1.93
C MET A 310 3.50 25.07 1.33
N GLY A 311 3.56 23.93 2.02
CA GLY A 311 2.90 22.71 1.58
C GLY A 311 1.42 22.92 1.25
N GLU A 312 0.73 23.69 2.08
CA GLU A 312 -0.72 23.95 2.04
C GLU A 312 -1.10 24.66 0.74
N TYR A 313 -0.44 25.77 0.47
CA TYR A 313 -0.69 26.61 -0.70
C TYR A 313 -0.40 25.89 -2.01
N ILE A 314 0.74 25.20 -2.07
CA ILE A 314 1.12 24.44 -3.28
C ILE A 314 0.15 23.27 -3.50
N SER A 315 -0.28 22.60 -2.44
CA SER A 315 -1.26 21.50 -2.54
C SER A 315 -2.63 21.99 -3.03
N ILE A 316 -3.07 23.20 -2.64
CA ILE A 316 -4.28 23.82 -3.18
C ILE A 316 -4.14 24.08 -4.68
N LEU A 317 -3.02 24.66 -5.14
CA LEU A 317 -2.77 24.91 -6.56
C LEU A 317 -2.79 23.61 -7.38
N ILE A 318 -2.09 22.58 -6.91
CA ILE A 318 -2.10 21.25 -7.52
C ILE A 318 -3.52 20.69 -7.57
N CYS A 319 -4.25 20.75 -6.46
CA CYS A 319 -5.62 20.25 -6.40
C CYS A 319 -6.52 20.92 -7.45
N ILE A 320 -6.46 22.25 -7.58
CA ILE A 320 -7.22 22.99 -8.59
C ILE A 320 -6.87 22.52 -10.00
N ILE A 321 -5.58 22.35 -10.30
CA ILE A 321 -5.11 21.87 -11.61
C ILE A 321 -5.65 20.47 -11.89
N LEU A 322 -5.49 19.54 -10.96
CA LEU A 322 -5.92 18.15 -11.12
C LEU A 322 -7.44 18.04 -11.25
N VAL A 323 -8.20 18.74 -10.41
CA VAL A 323 -9.67 18.80 -10.47
C VAL A 323 -10.14 19.36 -11.82
N THR A 324 -9.52 20.44 -12.29
CA THR A 324 -9.85 21.03 -13.60
C THR A 324 -9.63 20.02 -14.73
N ASN A 325 -8.50 19.31 -14.71
CA ASN A 325 -8.21 18.27 -15.70
C ASN A 325 -9.21 17.10 -15.61
N LEU A 326 -9.63 16.67 -14.41
CA LEU A 326 -10.59 15.58 -14.22
C LEU A 326 -12.03 15.92 -14.63
N LEU A 327 -12.44 17.19 -14.46
CA LEU A 327 -13.78 17.64 -14.86
C LEU A 327 -13.95 17.70 -16.38
N ILE A 328 -12.90 18.11 -17.07
CA ILE A 328 -12.92 18.38 -18.52
C ILE A 328 -12.42 17.16 -19.32
N GLY A 329 -11.47 16.41 -18.75
CA GLY A 329 -10.74 15.33 -19.40
C GLY A 329 -11.65 14.38 -20.17
N ARG A 330 -11.33 14.16 -21.46
CA ARG A 330 -11.98 13.16 -22.32
C ARG A 330 -11.64 11.75 -21.84
N GLN A 331 -12.26 11.31 -20.74
CA GLN A 331 -12.32 9.93 -20.23
C GLN A 331 -11.08 9.03 -20.44
N ASP A 332 -9.86 9.58 -20.40
CA ASP A 332 -8.65 8.76 -20.42
C ASP A 332 -8.52 8.08 -19.05
N LYS A 333 -8.65 6.76 -19.07
CA LYS A 333 -8.80 5.90 -17.88
C LYS A 333 -7.63 6.05 -16.89
N GLU A 334 -6.45 6.46 -17.38
CA GLU A 334 -5.25 6.61 -16.58
C GLU A 334 -5.20 7.93 -15.79
N MET A 335 -5.98 8.95 -16.18
CA MET A 335 -5.95 10.27 -15.53
C MET A 335 -6.41 10.24 -14.08
N PHE A 336 -7.37 9.40 -13.72
CA PHE A 336 -7.79 9.24 -12.32
C PHE A 336 -6.63 8.72 -11.47
N THR A 337 -5.89 7.74 -11.96
CA THR A 337 -4.72 7.17 -11.29
C THR A 337 -3.61 8.21 -11.13
N VAL A 338 -3.29 8.93 -12.21
CA VAL A 338 -2.23 9.95 -12.18
C VAL A 338 -2.62 11.10 -11.23
N SER A 339 -3.88 11.54 -11.25
CA SER A 339 -4.35 12.65 -10.41
C SER A 339 -4.38 12.29 -8.92
N MET A 340 -4.92 11.13 -8.56
CA MET A 340 -4.94 10.71 -7.14
C MET A 340 -3.52 10.41 -6.62
N GLY A 341 -2.68 9.78 -7.45
CA GLY A 341 -1.29 9.47 -7.09
C GLY A 341 -0.45 10.72 -6.89
N SER A 342 -0.56 11.69 -7.81
CA SER A 342 0.14 12.98 -7.73
C SER A 342 -0.31 13.83 -6.54
N MET A 343 -1.62 13.89 -6.26
CA MET A 343 -2.11 14.57 -5.06
C MET A 343 -1.58 13.89 -3.79
N GLY A 344 -1.54 12.56 -3.75
CA GLY A 344 -0.97 11.82 -2.63
C GLY A 344 0.50 12.19 -2.40
N ILE A 345 1.30 12.26 -3.46
CA ILE A 345 2.72 12.70 -3.37
C ILE A 345 2.83 14.12 -2.82
N ALA A 346 1.97 15.04 -3.28
CA ALA A 346 1.97 16.42 -2.79
C ALA A 346 1.64 16.52 -1.29
N LEU A 347 0.71 15.69 -0.79
CA LEU A 347 0.34 15.66 0.63
C LEU A 347 1.35 14.90 1.50
N LEU A 348 2.08 13.92 0.93
CA LEU A 348 3.05 13.11 1.68
C LEU A 348 4.12 13.98 2.35
N LEU A 349 4.50 15.08 1.70
CA LEU A 349 5.48 16.02 2.21
C LEU A 349 4.99 16.84 3.42
N MET A 350 3.72 16.75 3.81
CA MET A 350 3.19 17.36 5.03
C MET A 350 3.30 16.45 6.26
N VAL A 351 3.65 15.17 6.08
CA VAL A 351 3.74 14.18 7.16
C VAL A 351 5.01 14.33 8.01
N PRO A 352 6.23 14.45 7.45
CA PRO A 352 7.44 14.54 8.26
C PRO A 352 7.58 15.92 8.91
N ASP A 353 7.92 15.94 10.19
CA ASP A 353 8.40 17.15 10.86
C ASP A 353 9.81 17.46 10.35
N ARG A 354 9.94 18.52 9.54
CA ARG A 354 11.20 18.85 8.85
C ARG A 354 11.63 20.28 9.15
N GLU A 355 12.94 20.46 9.30
CA GLU A 355 13.53 21.79 9.30
C GLU A 355 13.55 22.34 7.87
N ILE A 356 12.81 23.42 7.65
CA ILE A 356 12.78 24.13 6.37
C ILE A 356 14.14 24.79 6.15
N SER A 357 14.79 24.48 5.02
CA SER A 357 16.15 24.95 4.73
C SER A 357 16.24 26.48 4.58
N THR A 358 15.24 27.10 3.95
CA THR A 358 15.20 28.55 3.72
C THR A 358 13.75 29.04 3.75
N TYR A 359 13.39 29.82 4.76
CA TYR A 359 12.10 30.50 4.79
C TYR A 359 12.13 31.69 3.84
N LEU A 360 11.17 31.74 2.92
CA LEU A 360 11.01 32.89 2.03
C LEU A 360 10.45 34.08 2.78
N GLU A 361 10.87 35.28 2.36
CA GLU A 361 10.36 36.52 2.92
C GLU A 361 8.83 36.61 2.78
N GLY A 362 8.17 37.21 3.78
CA GLY A 362 6.72 37.37 3.81
C GLY A 362 5.93 36.09 4.09
N PHE A 363 6.57 34.96 4.45
CA PHE A 363 5.84 33.72 4.78
C PHE A 363 4.85 33.92 5.95
N SER A 364 5.25 34.67 6.99
CA SER A 364 4.42 35.01 8.14
C SER A 364 3.23 35.92 7.81
N SER A 365 3.25 36.59 6.66
CA SER A 365 2.14 37.44 6.21
C SER A 365 1.01 36.66 5.51
N LEU A 366 1.27 35.41 5.13
CA LEU A 366 0.27 34.53 4.54
C LEU A 366 -0.71 34.03 5.61
N PRO A 367 -2.00 33.84 5.28
CA PRO A 367 -2.96 33.22 6.19
C PRO A 367 -2.47 31.86 6.72
N VAL A 368 -2.70 31.57 8.01
CA VAL A 368 -2.38 30.24 8.52
C VAL A 368 -3.44 29.27 8.02
N LEU A 369 -3.01 28.22 7.29
CA LEU A 369 -3.86 27.15 6.80
C LEU A 369 -3.52 25.87 7.55
N ASP A 370 -4.54 25.17 8.06
CA ASP A 370 -4.36 23.87 8.68
C ASP A 370 -4.07 22.82 7.60
N SER A 371 -2.90 22.19 7.64
CA SER A 371 -2.51 21.12 6.71
C SER A 371 -3.54 19.97 6.63
N PRO A 372 -4.15 19.51 7.74
CA PRO A 372 -5.22 18.50 7.68
C PRO A 372 -6.46 18.96 6.91
N ILE A 373 -6.87 20.24 7.04
CA ILE A 373 -8.01 20.76 6.28
C ILE A 373 -7.71 20.74 4.79
N VAL A 374 -6.51 21.17 4.39
CA VAL A 374 -6.11 21.16 2.97
C VAL A 374 -6.06 19.72 2.43
N ALA A 375 -5.52 18.78 3.20
CA ALA A 375 -5.49 17.37 2.82
C ALA A 375 -6.90 16.78 2.66
N ILE A 376 -7.81 17.05 3.61
CA ILE A 376 -9.20 16.57 3.57
C ILE A 376 -9.95 17.18 2.38
N CYS A 377 -9.90 18.50 2.21
CA CYS A 377 -10.60 19.20 1.13
C CYS A 377 -10.12 18.77 -0.26
N SER A 378 -8.81 18.62 -0.45
CA SER A 378 -8.24 18.19 -1.72
C SER A 378 -8.57 16.74 -2.05
N THR A 379 -8.50 15.85 -1.05
CA THR A 379 -8.90 14.46 -1.19
C THR A 379 -10.38 14.35 -1.51
N ALA A 380 -11.24 15.08 -0.77
CA ALA A 380 -12.68 15.10 -0.99
C ALA A 380 -13.05 15.62 -2.39
N ALA A 381 -12.38 16.66 -2.89
CA ALA A 381 -12.63 17.21 -4.22
C ALA A 381 -12.33 16.19 -5.34
N ILE A 382 -11.20 15.48 -5.26
CA ILE A 382 -10.82 14.48 -6.26
C ILE A 382 -11.72 13.23 -6.16
N LEU A 383 -11.98 12.73 -4.95
CA LEU A 383 -12.87 11.59 -4.73
C LEU A 383 -14.31 11.87 -5.15
N GLY A 384 -14.79 13.09 -4.92
CA GLY A 384 -16.13 13.52 -5.33
C GLY A 384 -16.36 13.42 -6.84
N ILE A 385 -15.31 13.53 -7.65
CA ILE A 385 -15.37 13.36 -9.11
C ILE A 385 -15.17 11.89 -9.50
N TYR A 386 -14.27 11.18 -8.82
CA TYR A 386 -13.91 9.79 -9.14
C TYR A 386 -15.00 8.78 -8.74
N LEU A 387 -15.49 8.83 -7.50
CA LEU A 387 -16.39 7.83 -6.93
C LEU A 387 -17.68 7.64 -7.76
N PRO A 388 -18.38 8.70 -8.23
CA PRO A 388 -19.58 8.53 -9.05
C PRO A 388 -19.32 7.81 -10.38
N LYS A 389 -18.10 7.94 -10.93
CA LYS A 389 -17.70 7.38 -12.23
C LYS A 389 -17.07 5.99 -12.12
N SER A 390 -16.70 5.54 -10.92
CA SER A 390 -15.92 4.31 -10.69
C SER A 390 -16.53 3.09 -11.38
N GLY A 391 -17.83 2.83 -11.21
CA GLY A 391 -18.52 1.66 -11.78
C GLY A 391 -18.60 1.59 -13.31
N SER A 392 -18.25 2.67 -14.02
CA SER A 392 -18.23 2.69 -15.49
C SER A 392 -16.90 2.27 -16.10
N THR A 393 -15.82 2.26 -15.31
CA THR A 393 -14.45 2.04 -15.82
C THR A 393 -14.10 0.56 -16.00
N ASP A 394 -13.36 0.22 -17.06
CA ASP A 394 -12.98 -1.18 -17.37
C ASP A 394 -11.83 -1.71 -16.48
N GLU A 395 -10.90 -0.83 -16.10
CA GLU A 395 -9.71 -1.13 -15.31
C GLU A 395 -9.75 -0.35 -14.00
N LEU A 396 -10.51 -0.86 -13.03
CA LEU A 396 -10.70 -0.20 -11.74
C LEU A 396 -9.53 -0.33 -10.78
N LEU A 397 -8.61 -1.26 -11.02
CA LEU A 397 -7.58 -1.59 -10.03
C LEU A 397 -6.60 -0.43 -9.81
N LYS A 398 -6.01 0.14 -10.88
CA LYS A 398 -5.03 1.23 -10.73
C LYS A 398 -5.64 2.47 -10.07
N PRO A 399 -6.82 2.97 -10.51
CA PRO A 399 -7.45 4.11 -9.85
C PRO A 399 -7.86 3.82 -8.41
N ALA A 400 -8.37 2.63 -8.10
CA ALA A 400 -8.73 2.27 -6.73
C ALA A 400 -7.50 2.27 -5.81
N LEU A 401 -6.40 1.64 -6.23
CA LEU A 401 -5.15 1.61 -5.46
C LEU A 401 -4.58 3.02 -5.23
N SER A 402 -4.65 3.86 -6.26
CA SER A 402 -4.23 5.26 -6.18
C SER A 402 -5.13 6.09 -5.25
N SER A 403 -6.44 5.84 -5.23
CA SER A 403 -7.36 6.46 -4.27
C SER A 403 -7.05 6.05 -2.83
N LEU A 404 -6.72 4.76 -2.61
CA LEU A 404 -6.32 4.24 -1.31
C LEU A 404 -5.03 4.88 -0.82
N TRP A 405 -4.05 5.05 -1.71
CA TRP A 405 -2.82 5.80 -1.44
C TRP A 405 -3.11 7.23 -0.98
N LEU A 406 -3.92 7.97 -1.75
CA LEU A 406 -4.29 9.35 -1.41
C LEU A 406 -4.98 9.46 -0.04
N MET A 407 -5.98 8.61 0.22
CA MET A 407 -6.72 8.62 1.48
C MET A 407 -5.85 8.20 2.67
N SER A 408 -4.95 7.22 2.50
CA SER A 408 -4.00 6.80 3.54
C SER A 408 -3.08 7.95 3.95
N ILE A 409 -2.56 8.71 2.97
CA ILE A 409 -1.74 9.89 3.23
C ILE A 409 -2.56 11.00 3.91
N CYS A 410 -3.81 11.21 3.49
CA CYS A 410 -4.70 12.16 4.17
C CYS A 410 -4.90 11.82 5.65
N ILE A 411 -5.04 10.53 5.99
CA ILE A 411 -5.11 10.07 7.38
C ILE A 411 -3.78 10.34 8.09
N ALA A 412 -2.64 10.02 7.46
CA ALA A 412 -1.31 10.26 8.04
C ALA A 412 -1.07 11.74 8.37
N VAL A 413 -1.43 12.66 7.47
CA VAL A 413 -1.34 14.11 7.70
C VAL A 413 -2.21 14.53 8.89
N ALA A 414 -3.45 14.03 8.98
CA ALA A 414 -4.33 14.33 10.10
C ALA A 414 -3.84 13.74 11.44
N TYR A 415 -3.21 12.56 11.40
CA TYR A 415 -2.65 11.87 12.57
C TYR A 415 -1.47 12.63 13.17
N VAL A 416 -0.50 13.04 12.35
CA VAL A 416 0.70 13.76 12.82
C VAL A 416 0.36 15.10 13.47
N GLN A 417 -0.66 15.81 12.96
CA GLN A 417 -1.08 17.10 13.53
C GLN A 417 -1.74 16.96 14.92
N GLY A 418 -2.13 15.75 15.34
CA GLY A 418 -2.66 15.48 16.67
C GLY A 418 -4.09 15.97 16.94
N ASN A 419 -4.81 16.48 15.95
CA ASN A 419 -6.22 16.88 16.12
C ASN A 419 -7.18 15.69 15.87
N SER A 420 -7.80 15.21 16.95
CA SER A 420 -8.72 14.07 16.93
C SER A 420 -9.93 14.27 16.00
N THR A 421 -10.39 15.51 15.82
CA THR A 421 -11.54 15.82 14.95
C THR A 421 -11.17 15.63 13.48
N TYR A 422 -10.03 16.16 13.05
CA TYR A 422 -9.57 16.01 11.67
C TYR A 422 -9.20 14.56 11.35
N LEU A 423 -8.62 13.83 12.31
CA LEU A 423 -8.37 12.41 12.19
C LEU A 423 -9.68 11.62 12.02
N ALA A 424 -10.71 11.91 12.82
CA ALA A 424 -12.01 11.26 12.70
C ALA A 424 -12.67 11.53 11.33
N ILE A 425 -12.59 12.76 10.82
CA ILE A 425 -13.13 13.13 9.49
C ILE A 425 -12.40 12.39 8.37
N SER A 426 -11.07 12.30 8.42
CA SER A 426 -10.28 11.62 7.38
C SER A 426 -10.54 10.10 7.38
N ILE A 427 -10.65 9.48 8.55
CA ILE A 427 -11.02 8.06 8.70
C ILE A 427 -12.45 7.83 8.20
N LEU A 428 -13.41 8.70 8.54
CA LEU A 428 -14.79 8.60 8.06
C LEU A 428 -14.86 8.71 6.53
N MET A 429 -14.13 9.66 5.95
CA MET A 429 -14.04 9.82 4.49
C MET A 429 -13.46 8.57 3.83
N PHE A 430 -12.39 7.99 4.41
CA PHE A 430 -11.82 6.72 3.94
C PHE A 430 -12.85 5.58 3.98
N MET A 431 -13.57 5.41 5.10
CA MET A 431 -14.58 4.37 5.24
C MET A 431 -15.72 4.52 4.23
N VAL A 432 -16.25 5.73 4.06
CA VAL A 432 -17.34 5.99 3.10
C VAL A 432 -16.89 5.76 1.66
N ALA A 433 -15.70 6.26 1.30
CA ALA A 433 -15.15 6.12 -0.05
C ALA A 433 -14.83 4.66 -0.40
N THR A 434 -14.26 3.90 0.53
CA THR A 434 -13.95 2.47 0.34
C THR A 434 -15.20 1.63 0.22
N ILE A 435 -16.22 1.86 1.07
CA ILE A 435 -17.53 1.22 0.94
C ILE A 435 -18.14 1.48 -0.43
N TRP A 436 -18.07 2.73 -0.93
CA TRP A 436 -18.54 3.08 -2.25
C TRP A 436 -17.76 2.36 -3.37
N LEU A 437 -16.43 2.31 -3.25
CA LEU A 437 -15.56 1.62 -4.21
C LEU A 437 -15.81 0.13 -4.26
N VAL A 438 -15.98 -0.50 -3.10
CA VAL A 438 -16.38 -1.90 -3.05
C VAL A 438 -17.73 -2.03 -3.72
N ALA A 439 -18.76 -1.30 -3.28
CA ALA A 439 -20.13 -1.45 -3.75
C ALA A 439 -20.28 -1.29 -5.28
N LYS A 440 -19.71 -0.23 -5.88
CA LYS A 440 -19.88 0.08 -7.31
C LYS A 440 -18.68 -0.29 -8.18
N GLY A 441 -17.48 -0.31 -7.63
CA GLY A 441 -16.26 -0.50 -8.40
C GLY A 441 -16.05 -1.93 -8.90
N GLU A 442 -16.69 -2.93 -8.30
CA GLU A 442 -16.51 -4.34 -8.73
C GLU A 442 -17.60 -4.82 -9.71
N LEU A 443 -18.70 -4.07 -9.82
CA LEU A 443 -19.92 -4.48 -10.53
C LEU A 443 -19.66 -4.92 -11.99
N ARG A 444 -18.78 -4.23 -12.73
CA ARG A 444 -18.49 -4.60 -14.12
C ARG A 444 -17.64 -5.87 -14.24
N ARG A 445 -16.72 -6.12 -13.30
CA ARG A 445 -15.96 -7.38 -13.27
C ARG A 445 -16.87 -8.55 -12.91
N GLU A 446 -17.86 -8.31 -12.06
CA GLU A 446 -18.90 -9.29 -11.74
C GLU A 446 -19.78 -9.60 -12.93
N LEU A 447 -20.24 -8.59 -13.68
CA LEU A 447 -20.99 -8.82 -14.91
C LEU A 447 -20.20 -9.67 -15.92
N LYS A 448 -18.89 -9.45 -16.06
CA LYS A 448 -18.01 -10.31 -16.89
C LYS A 448 -17.93 -11.75 -16.38
N THR A 449 -17.96 -11.96 -15.07
CA THR A 449 -18.01 -13.33 -14.50
C THR A 449 -19.39 -13.96 -14.67
N VAL A 450 -20.47 -13.19 -14.57
CA VAL A 450 -21.84 -13.65 -14.86
C VAL A 450 -21.97 -14.07 -16.33
N THR A 451 -21.44 -13.29 -17.28
CA THR A 451 -21.47 -13.67 -18.69
C THR A 451 -20.73 -14.99 -18.93
N LYS A 452 -19.53 -15.15 -18.34
CA LYS A 452 -18.77 -16.40 -18.40
C LYS A 452 -19.54 -17.59 -17.77
N MET A 453 -20.25 -17.35 -16.67
CA MET A 453 -21.09 -18.35 -16.02
C MET A 453 -22.28 -18.76 -16.91
N SER A 454 -22.93 -17.79 -17.55
CA SER A 454 -24.04 -18.05 -18.48
C SER A 454 -23.61 -18.83 -19.73
N GLU A 455 -22.42 -18.53 -20.28
CA GLU A 455 -21.81 -19.30 -21.38
C GLU A 455 -21.58 -20.76 -20.97
N ARG A 456 -21.19 -20.99 -19.71
CA ARG A 456 -20.92 -22.32 -19.17
C ARG A 456 -22.19 -23.11 -18.89
N ARG A 457 -23.23 -22.46 -18.36
CA ARG A 457 -24.58 -23.04 -18.28
C ARG A 457 -25.10 -23.45 -19.65
N ALA A 458 -24.90 -22.62 -20.67
CA ALA A 458 -25.30 -22.96 -22.04
C ALA A 458 -24.53 -24.17 -22.62
N MET A 459 -23.23 -24.30 -22.32
CA MET A 459 -22.45 -25.48 -22.70
C MET A 459 -22.95 -26.76 -22.00
N ALA A 460 -23.27 -26.67 -20.70
CA ALA A 460 -23.83 -27.78 -19.94
C ALA A 460 -25.20 -28.21 -20.50
N LEU A 461 -26.09 -27.25 -20.81
CA LEU A 461 -27.39 -27.51 -21.41
C LEU A 461 -27.27 -28.16 -22.79
N LYS A 462 -26.33 -27.69 -23.62
CA LYS A 462 -26.07 -28.29 -24.94
C LYS A 462 -25.66 -29.77 -24.79
N LYS A 463 -24.77 -30.08 -23.85
CA LYS A 463 -24.36 -31.46 -23.57
C LYS A 463 -25.51 -32.32 -23.03
N ALA A 464 -26.34 -31.78 -22.15
CA ALA A 464 -27.53 -32.49 -21.65
C ALA A 464 -28.51 -32.84 -22.78
N ASN A 465 -28.63 -31.96 -23.79
CA ASN A 465 -29.46 -32.21 -24.97
C ASN A 465 -28.79 -33.17 -25.98
N ASP A 466 -27.50 -33.00 -26.26
CA ASP A 466 -26.74 -33.84 -27.20
C ASP A 466 -26.61 -35.29 -26.69
N GLY A 467 -26.58 -35.50 -25.36
CA GLY A 467 -26.61 -36.82 -24.73
C GLY A 467 -27.94 -37.57 -24.86
N ASN A 468 -28.99 -36.92 -25.37
CA ASN A 468 -30.31 -37.53 -25.60
C ASN A 468 -30.48 -38.03 -27.06
N GLU A 469 -29.55 -37.69 -27.97
CA GLU A 469 -29.52 -38.19 -29.34
C GLU A 469 -28.42 -39.25 -29.54
N GLY A 470 -28.77 -40.52 -29.28
CA GLY A 470 -28.01 -41.67 -29.75
C GLY A 470 -26.99 -42.24 -28.76
N ALA A 471 -27.26 -43.47 -28.30
CA ALA A 471 -26.38 -44.27 -27.48
C ALA A 471 -25.17 -44.81 -28.27
N ASP A 472 -24.22 -43.94 -28.62
CA ASP A 472 -22.95 -44.36 -29.21
C ASP A 472 -21.75 -43.66 -28.53
N LEU A 473 -20.92 -44.48 -27.89
CA LEU A 473 -19.62 -44.18 -27.27
C LEU A 473 -19.59 -42.99 -26.28
N ALA A 474 -19.69 -43.32 -24.99
CA ALA A 474 -19.36 -42.43 -23.87
C ALA A 474 -17.94 -41.87 -24.04
N THR A 475 -17.84 -40.72 -24.70
CA THR A 475 -16.57 -40.07 -24.97
C THR A 475 -16.13 -39.41 -23.67
N TYR A 476 -15.00 -39.84 -23.11
CA TYR A 476 -14.44 -39.30 -21.88
C TYR A 476 -14.21 -37.79 -22.04
N ASP A 477 -15.01 -37.00 -21.33
CA ASP A 477 -14.85 -35.55 -21.30
C ASP A 477 -13.77 -35.20 -20.27
N ALA A 478 -12.57 -34.91 -20.76
CA ALA A 478 -11.44 -34.52 -19.94
C ALA A 478 -11.78 -33.35 -18.99
N ARG A 479 -12.68 -32.44 -19.40
CA ARG A 479 -13.07 -31.30 -18.56
C ARG A 479 -13.98 -31.74 -17.42
N GLU A 480 -14.92 -32.62 -17.68
CA GLU A 480 -15.82 -33.16 -16.65
C GLU A 480 -15.03 -33.87 -15.55
N ALA A 481 -14.08 -34.73 -15.95
CA ALA A 481 -13.20 -35.43 -15.02
C ALA A 481 -12.27 -34.46 -14.26
N GLU A 482 -11.76 -33.40 -14.91
CA GLU A 482 -10.98 -32.35 -14.25
C GLU A 482 -11.81 -31.62 -13.19
N MET A 483 -13.07 -31.28 -13.50
CA MET A 483 -13.98 -30.61 -12.57
C MET A 483 -14.37 -31.52 -11.40
N MET A 484 -14.63 -32.81 -11.63
CA MET A 484 -14.88 -33.79 -10.57
C MET A 484 -13.66 -33.93 -9.65
N ALA A 485 -12.46 -34.04 -10.24
CA ALA A 485 -11.22 -34.10 -9.47
C ALA A 485 -10.97 -32.83 -8.66
N THR A 486 -11.37 -31.67 -9.17
CA THR A 486 -11.27 -30.38 -8.47
C THR A 486 -12.26 -30.32 -7.30
N ARG A 487 -13.53 -30.73 -7.48
CA ARG A 487 -14.51 -30.81 -6.38
C ARG A 487 -14.07 -31.76 -5.28
N ARG A 488 -13.54 -32.93 -5.64
CA ARG A 488 -13.03 -33.92 -4.67
C ARG A 488 -11.87 -33.39 -3.81
N LYS A 489 -11.10 -32.42 -4.32
CA LYS A 489 -10.05 -31.73 -3.58
C LYS A 489 -10.56 -30.57 -2.73
N SER A 490 -11.74 -30.03 -3.04
CA SER A 490 -12.33 -28.89 -2.32
C SER A 490 -13.00 -29.37 -1.03
N ARG A 491 -12.79 -28.66 0.08
CA ARG A 491 -13.40 -29.03 1.37
C ARG A 491 -14.89 -28.68 1.42
N GLU A 492 -15.27 -27.70 0.62
CA GLU A 492 -16.54 -27.01 0.69
C GLU A 492 -17.59 -27.47 -0.33
N LYS A 493 -17.21 -28.34 -1.27
CA LYS A 493 -18.12 -28.90 -2.26
C LYS A 493 -18.22 -30.41 -2.06
N SER A 494 -19.45 -30.92 -2.12
CA SER A 494 -19.70 -32.36 -2.22
C SER A 494 -19.53 -32.84 -3.66
N GLU A 495 -19.41 -34.16 -3.81
CA GLU A 495 -19.55 -34.82 -5.10
C GLU A 495 -20.99 -34.60 -5.63
N THR A 496 -21.10 -34.39 -6.94
CA THR A 496 -22.37 -34.13 -7.63
C THR A 496 -22.30 -34.72 -9.04
N ASP A 497 -23.41 -35.31 -9.48
CA ASP A 497 -23.59 -35.81 -10.85
C ASP A 497 -24.29 -34.78 -11.75
N ASP A 498 -24.64 -33.61 -11.22
CA ASP A 498 -25.26 -32.53 -11.99
C ASP A 498 -24.23 -31.85 -12.92
N VAL A 499 -24.43 -32.02 -14.23
CA VAL A 499 -23.59 -31.48 -15.30
C VAL A 499 -23.54 -29.95 -15.25
N GLU A 500 -24.65 -29.27 -14.91
CA GLU A 500 -24.66 -27.81 -14.81
C GLU A 500 -23.80 -27.32 -13.64
N GLU A 501 -23.97 -27.95 -12.48
CA GLU A 501 -23.22 -27.64 -11.27
C GLU A 501 -21.73 -27.91 -11.46
N LEU A 502 -21.37 -28.95 -12.22
CA LEU A 502 -19.99 -29.35 -12.47
C LEU A 502 -19.28 -28.36 -13.40
N TYR A 503 -19.94 -27.90 -14.46
CA TYR A 503 -19.36 -26.98 -15.46
C TYR A 503 -19.22 -25.54 -14.95
N THR A 504 -19.94 -25.17 -13.88
CA THR A 504 -19.82 -23.85 -13.25
C THR A 504 -18.83 -23.83 -12.07
N SER A 505 -18.30 -24.98 -11.67
CA SER A 505 -17.62 -25.12 -10.38
C SER A 505 -16.23 -24.49 -10.25
N ASP A 506 -15.56 -24.13 -11.35
CA ASP A 506 -14.32 -23.34 -11.37
C ASP A 506 -14.55 -21.83 -11.43
N ILE A 507 -15.79 -21.39 -11.68
CA ILE A 507 -16.11 -19.98 -11.89
C ILE A 507 -16.32 -19.34 -10.52
N SER A 508 -15.32 -18.56 -10.10
CA SER A 508 -15.42 -17.74 -8.90
C SER A 508 -15.01 -16.31 -9.20
N HIS A 509 -15.72 -15.37 -8.56
CA HIS A 509 -15.39 -13.95 -8.63
C HIS A 509 -14.34 -13.60 -7.58
N LYS A 510 -13.23 -12.98 -8.01
CA LYS A 510 -12.17 -12.50 -7.10
C LYS A 510 -12.41 -11.03 -6.75
N PRO A 511 -12.84 -10.70 -5.51
CA PRO A 511 -13.12 -9.32 -5.11
C PRO A 511 -11.82 -8.57 -4.77
N ILE A 512 -11.06 -8.23 -5.81
CA ILE A 512 -9.70 -7.69 -5.69
C ILE A 512 -9.68 -6.35 -4.92
N ILE A 513 -10.72 -5.51 -5.06
CA ILE A 513 -10.76 -4.21 -4.39
C ILE A 513 -10.96 -4.41 -2.89
N VAL A 514 -11.89 -5.29 -2.50
CA VAL A 514 -12.14 -5.64 -1.09
C VAL A 514 -10.86 -6.17 -0.44
N ILE A 515 -10.17 -7.08 -1.12
CA ILE A 515 -8.91 -7.67 -0.64
C ILE A 515 -7.83 -6.60 -0.48
N ALA A 516 -7.66 -5.72 -1.46
CA ALA A 516 -6.67 -4.64 -1.40
C ALA A 516 -6.94 -3.68 -0.23
N VAL A 517 -8.20 -3.32 0.02
CA VAL A 517 -8.59 -2.48 1.16
C VAL A 517 -8.29 -3.19 2.49
N MET A 518 -8.68 -4.47 2.62
CA MET A 518 -8.42 -5.24 3.84
C MET A 518 -6.92 -5.36 4.12
N ILE A 519 -6.10 -5.70 3.11
CA ILE A 519 -4.64 -5.79 3.27
C ILE A 519 -4.07 -4.45 3.75
N LEU A 520 -4.48 -3.33 3.15
CA LEU A 520 -4.03 -2.01 3.57
C LEU A 520 -4.40 -1.74 5.04
N VAL A 521 -5.66 -1.95 5.42
CA VAL A 521 -6.14 -1.72 6.79
C VAL A 521 -5.44 -2.62 7.80
N PHE A 522 -5.22 -3.90 7.47
CA PHE A 522 -4.49 -4.80 8.35
C PHE A 522 -3.01 -4.43 8.48
N ILE A 523 -2.33 -4.04 7.40
CA ILE A 523 -0.93 -3.58 7.49
C ILE A 523 -0.85 -2.32 8.36
N SER A 524 -1.74 -1.35 8.15
CA SER A 524 -1.81 -0.14 8.99
C SER A 524 -2.13 -0.47 10.45
N GLY A 525 -3.08 -1.38 10.69
CA GLY A 525 -3.45 -1.84 12.03
C GLY A 525 -2.33 -2.61 12.73
N ILE A 526 -1.56 -3.42 12.01
CA ILE A 526 -0.36 -4.12 12.50
C ILE A 526 0.70 -3.11 12.95
N VAL A 527 1.01 -2.11 12.11
CA VAL A 527 1.98 -1.07 12.45
C VAL A 527 1.52 -0.28 13.67
N LEU A 528 0.26 0.14 13.70
CA LEU A 528 -0.30 0.84 14.85
C LEU A 528 -0.23 -0.02 16.11
N GLY A 529 -0.66 -1.28 16.06
CA GLY A 529 -0.57 -2.23 17.17
C GLY A 529 0.85 -2.38 17.71
N LEU A 530 1.85 -2.51 16.84
CA LEU A 530 3.26 -2.58 17.25
C LEU A 530 3.73 -1.32 17.98
N THR A 531 3.22 -0.15 17.58
CA THR A 531 3.63 1.13 18.17
C THR A 531 2.87 1.51 19.43
N THR A 532 1.58 1.17 19.53
CA THR A 532 0.69 1.61 20.62
C THR A 532 0.38 0.53 21.64
N GLY A 533 0.63 -0.75 21.32
CA GLY A 533 0.23 -1.88 22.15
C GLY A 533 -1.22 -2.35 21.91
N PRO A 534 -1.70 -3.29 22.74
CA PRO A 534 -3.06 -3.81 22.68
C PRO A 534 -4.10 -2.71 22.91
N ASN A 535 -5.06 -2.59 21.99
CA ASN A 535 -6.15 -1.64 22.11
C ASN A 535 -7.46 -2.27 21.60
N PRO A 536 -8.39 -2.65 22.50
CA PRO A 536 -9.61 -3.35 22.13
C PRO A 536 -10.54 -2.49 21.27
N VAL A 537 -10.54 -1.16 21.45
CA VAL A 537 -11.37 -0.23 20.67
C VAL A 537 -10.88 -0.12 19.22
N LEU A 538 -9.56 -0.05 19.03
CA LEU A 538 -8.95 -0.05 17.70
C LEU A 538 -9.27 -1.35 16.95
N LEU A 539 -9.09 -2.49 17.63
CA LEU A 539 -9.38 -3.81 17.07
C LEU A 539 -10.86 -3.96 16.71
N LEU A 540 -11.77 -3.50 17.57
CA LEU A 540 -13.20 -3.48 17.32
C LEU A 540 -13.55 -2.61 16.11
N GLY A 541 -13.01 -1.39 16.04
CA GLY A 541 -13.26 -0.47 14.92
C GLY A 541 -12.83 -1.05 13.58
N VAL A 542 -11.63 -1.65 13.53
CA VAL A 542 -11.13 -2.35 12.33
C VAL A 542 -11.99 -3.58 12.02
N GLY A 543 -12.34 -4.38 13.02
CA GLY A 543 -13.17 -5.58 12.86
C GLY A 543 -14.56 -5.29 12.30
N VAL A 544 -15.25 -4.29 12.86
CA VAL A 544 -16.57 -3.85 12.36
C VAL A 544 -16.46 -3.34 10.91
N PHE A 545 -15.45 -2.53 10.61
CA PHE A 545 -15.25 -2.03 9.26
C PHE A 545 -14.99 -3.15 8.23
N VAL A 546 -14.09 -4.09 8.56
CA VAL A 546 -13.81 -5.27 7.71
C VAL A 546 -15.07 -6.11 7.52
N THR A 547 -15.86 -6.30 8.58
CA THR A 547 -17.11 -7.06 8.52
C THR A 547 -18.11 -6.42 7.57
N VAL A 548 -18.25 -5.08 7.58
CA VAL A 548 -19.09 -4.35 6.62
C VAL A 548 -18.61 -4.56 5.18
N LEU A 549 -17.30 -4.49 4.92
CA LEU A 549 -16.77 -4.71 3.57
C LEU A 549 -17.06 -6.12 3.06
N ILE A 550 -16.85 -7.13 3.91
CA ILE A 550 -17.14 -8.54 3.60
C ILE A 550 -18.63 -8.74 3.35
N ALA A 551 -19.49 -8.19 4.21
CA ALA A 551 -20.94 -8.31 4.07
C ALA A 551 -21.44 -7.73 2.75
N ILE A 552 -20.97 -6.55 2.35
CA ILE A 552 -21.32 -5.91 1.07
C ILE A 552 -20.86 -6.76 -0.12
N ALA A 553 -19.60 -7.21 -0.09
CA ALA A 553 -19.05 -8.04 -1.16
C ALA A 553 -19.88 -9.33 -1.34
N ARG A 554 -20.18 -10.00 -0.24
CA ARG A 554 -20.89 -11.28 -0.23
C ARG A 554 -22.36 -11.15 -0.60
N PHE A 555 -23.05 -10.13 -0.09
CA PHE A 555 -24.45 -9.85 -0.44
C PHE A 555 -24.60 -9.67 -1.96
N ARG A 556 -23.67 -8.94 -2.58
CA ARG A 556 -23.69 -8.67 -4.01
C ARG A 556 -23.33 -9.89 -4.85
N THR A 557 -22.27 -10.63 -4.51
CA THR A 557 -21.91 -11.84 -5.26
C THR A 557 -23.01 -12.89 -5.19
N LYS A 558 -23.69 -13.03 -4.04
CA LYS A 558 -24.84 -13.94 -3.89
C LYS A 558 -26.05 -13.51 -4.71
N GLN A 559 -26.35 -12.22 -4.82
CA GLN A 559 -27.43 -11.73 -5.72
C GLN A 559 -27.18 -12.07 -7.19
N LEU A 560 -25.92 -12.26 -7.59
CA LEU A 560 -25.53 -12.59 -8.96
C LEU A 560 -25.25 -14.10 -9.16
N GLU A 561 -25.58 -14.94 -8.18
CA GLU A 561 -25.26 -16.38 -8.16
C GLU A 561 -23.76 -16.69 -8.38
N LEU A 562 -22.88 -15.77 -7.99
CA LEU A 562 -21.43 -15.94 -8.12
C LEU A 562 -20.83 -16.48 -6.83
N ASP A 563 -20.00 -17.52 -6.96
CA ASP A 563 -19.17 -18.02 -5.87
C ASP A 563 -17.94 -17.14 -5.65
N LEU A 564 -17.53 -17.00 -4.39
CA LEU A 564 -16.23 -16.43 -4.02
C LEU A 564 -15.15 -17.54 -4.02
N PRO A 565 -13.88 -17.21 -4.26
CA PRO A 565 -12.79 -18.17 -4.13
C PRO A 565 -12.66 -18.64 -2.68
N HIS A 566 -12.19 -19.87 -2.46
CA HIS A 566 -12.06 -20.46 -1.13
C HIS A 566 -10.59 -20.67 -0.74
N PHE A 567 -10.30 -20.52 0.55
CA PHE A 567 -9.03 -20.89 1.17
C PHE A 567 -9.33 -21.78 2.39
N LEU A 568 -8.79 -23.00 2.39
CA LEU A 568 -9.10 -24.03 3.39
C LEU A 568 -10.61 -24.24 3.62
N GLY A 569 -11.43 -24.07 2.58
CA GLY A 569 -12.89 -24.23 2.60
C GLY A 569 -13.69 -22.99 3.02
N MET A 570 -13.04 -21.93 3.51
CA MET A 570 -13.68 -20.65 3.86
C MET A 570 -13.63 -19.69 2.69
N GLU A 571 -14.67 -18.88 2.50
CA GLU A 571 -14.67 -17.83 1.46
C GLU A 571 -13.49 -16.86 1.71
N MET A 572 -12.72 -16.58 0.66
CA MET A 572 -11.42 -15.92 0.79
C MET A 572 -11.47 -14.55 1.48
N PRO A 573 -12.49 -13.67 1.25
CA PRO A 573 -12.57 -12.43 2.00
C PRO A 573 -12.70 -12.63 3.52
N ILE A 574 -13.47 -13.65 3.93
CA ILE A 574 -13.66 -14.02 5.34
C ILE A 574 -12.37 -14.62 5.92
N ALA A 575 -11.74 -15.52 5.17
CA ALA A 575 -10.46 -16.13 5.56
C ALA A 575 -9.36 -15.07 5.76
N ILE A 576 -9.25 -14.10 4.85
CA ILE A 576 -8.34 -12.94 5.01
C ILE A 576 -8.75 -12.07 6.19
N GLY A 577 -10.06 -11.84 6.39
CA GLY A 577 -10.58 -11.09 7.53
C GLY A 577 -10.15 -11.68 8.88
N ILE A 578 -10.41 -12.97 9.08
CA ILE A 578 -10.03 -13.69 10.31
C ILE A 578 -8.50 -13.69 10.47
N SER A 579 -7.75 -14.04 9.43
CA SER A 579 -6.29 -14.13 9.48
C SER A 579 -5.64 -12.77 9.76
N GLY A 580 -6.17 -11.69 9.17
CA GLY A 580 -5.69 -10.33 9.35
C GLY A 580 -5.98 -9.77 10.73
N LEU A 581 -7.16 -10.06 11.30
CA LEU A 581 -7.49 -9.68 12.68
C LEU A 581 -6.60 -10.39 13.71
N VAL A 582 -6.36 -11.69 13.52
CA VAL A 582 -5.41 -12.44 14.35
C VAL A 582 -3.99 -11.88 14.23
N ALA A 583 -3.51 -11.63 13.01
CA ALA A 583 -2.18 -11.04 12.81
C ALA A 583 -2.05 -9.64 13.44
N MET A 584 -3.10 -8.82 13.35
CA MET A 584 -3.16 -7.50 13.99
C MET A 584 -3.12 -7.61 15.51
N HIS A 585 -3.90 -8.53 16.10
CA HIS A 585 -3.90 -8.76 17.54
C HIS A 585 -2.52 -9.24 18.03
N ILE A 586 -1.94 -10.28 17.40
CA ILE A 586 -0.58 -10.75 17.71
C ILE A 586 0.44 -9.62 17.63
N SER A 587 0.36 -8.79 16.60
CA SER A 587 1.28 -7.66 16.43
C SER A 587 1.10 -6.61 17.55
N SER A 588 -0.12 -6.39 18.02
CA SER A 588 -0.38 -5.50 19.16
C SER A 588 0.19 -6.03 20.47
N LEU A 589 0.24 -7.36 20.65
CA LEU A 589 0.85 -8.00 21.81
C LEU A 589 2.38 -7.87 21.86
N LEU A 590 3.02 -7.48 20.75
CA LEU A 590 4.45 -7.15 20.68
C LEU A 590 4.72 -5.67 21.00
N GLY A 591 3.67 -4.85 21.07
CA GLY A 591 3.76 -3.43 21.39
C GLY A 591 3.85 -3.15 22.90
N PRO A 592 4.07 -1.89 23.27
CA PRO A 592 4.18 -1.49 24.68
C PRO A 592 2.87 -1.72 25.45
N GLY A 593 2.97 -2.12 26.72
CA GLY A 593 1.80 -2.29 27.58
C GLY A 593 1.06 -3.64 27.46
N ALA A 594 1.56 -4.57 26.64
CA ALA A 594 1.03 -5.93 26.62
C ALA A 594 1.25 -6.63 27.97
N SER A 595 0.19 -7.30 28.46
CA SER A 595 0.16 -7.97 29.76
C SER A 595 -0.52 -9.32 29.62
N ASN A 596 0.04 -10.33 30.26
CA ASN A 596 -0.56 -11.66 30.32
C ASN A 596 -1.78 -11.76 31.24
N MET A 597 -2.19 -10.65 31.87
CA MET A 597 -3.40 -10.51 32.69
C MET A 597 -4.47 -9.63 32.04
N ASP A 598 -4.21 -9.05 30.86
CA ASP A 598 -5.20 -8.28 30.08
C ASP A 598 -5.55 -9.03 28.79
N LEU A 599 -6.75 -9.59 28.76
CA LEU A 599 -7.32 -10.35 27.66
C LEU A 599 -8.48 -9.60 26.98
N SER A 600 -8.66 -8.31 27.27
CA SER A 600 -9.75 -7.50 26.70
C SER A 600 -9.75 -7.53 25.16
N SER A 601 -8.58 -7.39 24.55
CA SER A 601 -8.39 -7.44 23.10
C SER A 601 -8.65 -8.84 22.52
N MET A 602 -8.29 -9.91 23.23
CA MET A 602 -8.61 -11.29 22.83
C MET A 602 -10.12 -11.55 22.90
N GLY A 603 -10.81 -10.99 23.90
CA GLY A 603 -12.26 -11.07 24.02
C GLY A 603 -12.96 -10.44 22.80
N VAL A 604 -12.53 -9.24 22.41
CA VAL A 604 -13.01 -8.58 21.18
C VAL A 604 -12.71 -9.42 19.94
N LEU A 605 -11.49 -9.95 19.81
CA LEU A 605 -11.10 -10.82 18.71
C LEU A 605 -12.00 -12.06 18.60
N THR A 606 -12.31 -12.69 19.74
CA THR A 606 -13.18 -13.87 19.81
C THR A 606 -14.57 -13.59 19.25
N ILE A 607 -15.17 -12.46 19.62
CA ILE A 607 -16.48 -12.04 19.13
C ILE A 607 -16.45 -11.75 17.63
N LEU A 608 -15.42 -11.04 17.14
CA LEU A 608 -15.27 -10.71 15.73
C LEU A 608 -15.09 -11.96 14.85
N ILE A 609 -14.26 -12.93 15.28
CA ILE A 609 -14.08 -14.18 14.53
C ILE A 609 -15.38 -14.99 14.54
N MET A 610 -16.10 -15.04 15.66
CA MET A 610 -17.42 -15.69 15.72
C MET A 610 -18.40 -15.04 14.74
N GLU A 611 -18.48 -13.71 14.72
CA GLU A 611 -19.34 -12.96 13.79
C GLU A 611 -19.00 -13.28 12.33
N LEU A 612 -17.72 -13.24 11.95
CA LEU A 612 -17.27 -13.57 10.60
C LEU A 612 -17.59 -15.02 10.22
N CYS A 613 -17.44 -15.97 11.15
CA CYS A 613 -17.84 -17.36 10.95
C CYS A 613 -19.36 -17.50 10.76
N LEU A 614 -20.18 -16.78 11.53
CA LEU A 614 -21.64 -16.77 11.33
C LEU A 614 -22.03 -16.17 9.97
N ILE A 615 -21.39 -15.08 9.57
CA ILE A 615 -21.58 -14.48 8.23
C ILE A 615 -21.24 -15.50 7.15
N SER A 616 -20.19 -16.31 7.32
CA SER A 616 -19.82 -17.35 6.34
C SER A 616 -20.92 -18.39 6.08
N LEU A 617 -21.83 -18.59 7.03
CA LEU A 617 -22.91 -19.57 6.97
C LEU A 617 -24.23 -18.99 6.44
N TYR A 618 -24.38 -17.67 6.45
CA TYR A 618 -25.61 -17.02 6.00
C TYR A 618 -25.87 -17.27 4.51
N GLN A 619 -27.09 -17.65 4.10
CA GLN A 619 -27.47 -17.89 2.69
C GLN A 619 -26.54 -18.86 1.92
N GLN A 620 -26.23 -20.01 2.53
CA GLN A 620 -25.51 -21.11 1.86
C GLN A 620 -26.40 -22.34 1.74
N ASP A 621 -26.32 -23.03 0.60
CA ASP A 621 -27.13 -24.23 0.33
C ASP A 621 -26.53 -25.48 0.99
N ASN A 622 -25.20 -25.55 1.06
CA ASN A 622 -24.45 -26.70 1.58
C ASN A 622 -24.08 -26.57 3.08
N MET A 623 -25.07 -26.30 3.93
CA MET A 623 -24.86 -26.03 5.37
C MET A 623 -24.11 -27.15 6.10
N LEU A 624 -24.32 -28.41 5.72
CA LEU A 624 -23.70 -29.58 6.37
C LEU A 624 -22.17 -29.62 6.22
N ASP A 625 -21.65 -29.10 5.11
CA ASP A 625 -20.21 -29.10 4.82
C ASP A 625 -19.57 -27.78 5.30
N ARG A 626 -20.34 -26.69 5.30
CA ARG A 626 -19.87 -25.35 5.69
C ARG A 626 -19.75 -25.14 7.20
N ILE A 627 -20.67 -25.67 7.99
CA ILE A 627 -20.65 -25.48 9.46
C ILE A 627 -19.37 -26.04 10.11
N PRO A 628 -18.92 -27.27 9.79
CA PRO A 628 -17.68 -27.80 10.34
C PRO A 628 -16.45 -26.95 9.95
N ILE A 629 -16.45 -26.37 8.74
CA ILE A 629 -15.39 -25.46 8.28
C ILE A 629 -15.40 -24.15 9.08
N ALA A 630 -16.59 -23.59 9.36
CA ALA A 630 -16.71 -22.38 10.18
C ALA A 630 -16.24 -22.62 11.62
N VAL A 631 -16.56 -23.79 12.20
CA VAL A 631 -16.04 -24.21 13.51
C VAL A 631 -14.52 -24.34 13.49
N ASP A 632 -13.94 -24.99 12.47
CA ASP A 632 -12.49 -25.12 12.30
C ASP A 632 -11.81 -23.74 12.28
N TRP A 633 -12.32 -22.82 11.47
CA TRP A 633 -11.78 -21.47 11.36
C TRP A 633 -11.93 -20.66 12.64
N PHE A 634 -13.00 -20.87 13.41
CA PHE A 634 -13.18 -20.24 14.72
C PHE A 634 -12.13 -20.75 15.74
N ILE A 635 -12.01 -22.06 15.92
CA ILE A 635 -11.16 -22.62 16.98
C ILE A 635 -9.66 -22.59 16.64
N TYR A 636 -9.27 -22.86 15.39
CA TYR A 636 -7.85 -22.91 15.04
C TYR A 636 -7.21 -21.53 14.98
N SER A 637 -7.97 -20.49 14.59
CA SER A 637 -7.47 -19.11 14.58
C SER A 637 -7.19 -18.59 15.99
N LEU A 638 -8.10 -18.85 16.95
CA LEU A 638 -7.91 -18.51 18.36
C LEU A 638 -6.78 -19.32 19.02
N LEU A 639 -6.62 -20.59 18.63
CA LEU A 639 -5.48 -21.40 19.06
C LEU A 639 -4.17 -20.78 18.58
N ALA A 640 -4.10 -20.41 17.30
CA ALA A 640 -2.92 -19.79 16.72
C ALA A 640 -2.60 -18.45 17.42
N ASP A 641 -3.61 -17.61 17.66
CA ASP A 641 -3.48 -16.35 18.39
C ASP A 641 -2.86 -16.56 19.78
N ARG A 642 -3.44 -17.47 20.57
CA ARG A 642 -2.99 -17.74 21.93
C ARG A 642 -1.59 -18.35 21.98
N PHE A 643 -1.29 -19.34 21.13
CA PHE A 643 0.04 -19.96 21.09
C PHE A 643 1.12 -19.00 20.64
N LEU A 644 0.85 -18.17 19.63
CA LEU A 644 1.82 -17.19 19.15
C LEU A 644 2.05 -16.07 20.17
N GLY A 645 0.99 -15.59 20.85
CA GLY A 645 1.12 -14.62 21.94
C GLY A 645 1.98 -15.15 23.11
N VAL A 646 1.83 -16.43 23.46
CA VAL A 646 2.66 -17.09 24.47
C VAL A 646 4.13 -17.18 24.03
N ILE A 647 4.38 -17.70 22.82
CA ILE A 647 5.75 -18.01 22.35
C ILE A 647 6.58 -16.74 22.11
N LEU A 648 5.96 -15.67 21.60
CA LEU A 648 6.71 -14.50 21.15
C LEU A 648 7.16 -13.58 22.29
N TYR A 649 6.34 -13.40 23.33
CA TYR A 649 6.66 -12.43 24.39
C TYR A 649 6.06 -12.75 25.77
N GLU A 650 5.51 -13.96 25.97
CA GLU A 650 4.75 -14.33 27.17
C GLU A 650 3.62 -13.33 27.50
N SER A 651 3.08 -12.66 26.47
CA SER A 651 2.04 -11.63 26.59
C SER A 651 0.63 -12.22 26.70
N MET A 652 0.50 -13.53 26.56
CA MET A 652 -0.73 -14.28 26.76
C MET A 652 -0.47 -15.42 27.76
N PRO A 653 -1.47 -15.84 28.54
CA PRO A 653 -1.29 -16.90 29.51
C PRO A 653 -1.18 -18.27 28.83
N TRP A 654 -0.27 -19.09 29.34
CA TRP A 654 -0.07 -20.46 28.86
C TRP A 654 -1.39 -21.26 28.88
N PRO A 655 -1.72 -21.99 27.80
CA PRO A 655 -2.83 -22.94 27.78
C PRO A 655 -2.84 -23.86 29.01
N LEU A 656 -4.03 -24.22 29.49
CA LEU A 656 -4.25 -25.16 30.61
C LEU A 656 -3.81 -24.68 32.01
N ARG A 657 -3.28 -23.47 32.18
CA ARG A 657 -2.83 -22.95 33.50
C ARG A 657 -3.51 -21.62 33.85
N VAL A 658 -4.78 -21.48 33.49
CA VAL A 658 -5.52 -20.22 33.62
C VAL A 658 -6.65 -20.37 34.60
N ASP A 659 -6.58 -19.61 35.69
CA ASP A 659 -7.71 -19.43 36.60
C ASP A 659 -8.62 -18.30 36.08
N PRO A 660 -9.84 -18.61 35.62
CA PRO A 660 -10.75 -17.61 35.04
C PRO A 660 -11.26 -16.58 36.05
N PHE A 661 -11.10 -16.81 37.36
CA PHE A 661 -11.65 -15.94 38.42
C PHE A 661 -10.59 -15.11 39.16
N SER A 662 -9.34 -15.13 38.69
CA SER A 662 -8.20 -14.53 39.38
C SER A 662 -7.94 -13.04 39.06
N GLY A 663 -8.56 -12.49 38.02
CA GLY A 663 -8.27 -11.14 37.49
C GLY A 663 -9.45 -10.18 37.51
N ASP A 664 -9.28 -9.01 36.87
CA ASP A 664 -10.33 -8.00 36.74
C ASP A 664 -11.49 -8.49 35.85
N SER A 665 -12.71 -8.00 36.11
CA SER A 665 -13.89 -8.50 35.41
C SER A 665 -13.87 -8.18 33.91
N LEU A 666 -13.47 -6.96 33.51
CA LEU A 666 -13.50 -6.54 32.10
C LEU A 666 -12.28 -7.02 31.31
N GLU A 667 -11.12 -7.04 31.95
CA GLU A 667 -9.85 -7.39 31.30
C GLU A 667 -9.60 -8.90 31.29
N TRP A 668 -10.15 -9.66 32.25
CA TRP A 668 -9.81 -11.07 32.46
C TRP A 668 -11.01 -12.00 32.47
N GLU A 669 -11.94 -11.80 33.40
CA GLU A 669 -13.05 -12.73 33.67
C GLU A 669 -14.01 -12.83 32.47
N ILE A 670 -14.51 -11.69 31.98
CA ILE A 670 -15.48 -11.63 30.88
C ILE A 670 -14.89 -12.20 29.57
N PRO A 671 -13.67 -11.83 29.14
CA PRO A 671 -13.05 -12.44 27.96
C PRO A 671 -12.93 -13.97 28.04
N LEU A 672 -12.53 -14.50 29.20
CA LEU A 672 -12.37 -15.95 29.39
C LEU A 672 -13.70 -16.68 29.43
N LEU A 673 -14.70 -16.16 30.16
CA LEU A 673 -16.05 -16.75 30.20
C LEU A 673 -16.74 -16.65 28.83
N GLY A 674 -16.54 -15.55 28.11
CA GLY A 674 -17.05 -15.35 26.75
C GLY A 674 -16.44 -16.36 25.76
N LEU A 675 -15.12 -16.56 25.83
CA LEU A 675 -14.44 -17.59 25.05
C LEU A 675 -14.98 -18.99 25.38
N GLU A 676 -15.12 -19.33 26.66
CA GLU A 676 -15.59 -20.63 27.12
C GLU A 676 -17.01 -20.93 26.62
N LEU A 677 -17.91 -19.94 26.67
CA LEU A 677 -19.27 -20.04 26.12
C LEU A 677 -19.24 -20.28 24.60
N CYS A 678 -18.40 -19.55 23.88
CA CYS A 678 -18.26 -19.71 22.42
C CYS A 678 -17.72 -21.09 22.04
N LEU A 679 -16.73 -21.61 22.78
CA LEU A 679 -16.19 -22.95 22.58
C LEU A 679 -17.25 -24.02 22.85
N LEU A 680 -18.04 -23.87 23.92
CA LEU A 680 -19.14 -24.79 24.23
C LEU A 680 -20.17 -24.83 23.10
N LEU A 681 -20.55 -23.66 22.57
CA LEU A 681 -21.44 -23.58 21.40
C LEU A 681 -20.83 -24.27 20.17
N ALA A 682 -19.55 -24.06 19.89
CA ALA A 682 -18.85 -24.68 18.76
C ALA A 682 -18.86 -26.22 18.83
N VAL A 683 -18.67 -26.78 20.04
CA VAL A 683 -18.74 -28.23 20.27
C VAL A 683 -20.17 -28.76 20.09
N LEU A 684 -21.17 -28.08 20.67
CA LEU A 684 -22.56 -28.50 20.55
C LEU A 684 -23.05 -28.46 19.09
N VAL A 685 -22.68 -27.42 18.33
CA VAL A 685 -22.99 -27.31 16.90
C VAL A 685 -22.30 -28.42 16.11
N SER A 686 -21.04 -28.74 16.43
CA SER A 686 -20.32 -29.85 15.81
C SER A 686 -21.00 -31.20 16.05
N TYR A 687 -21.47 -31.45 17.28
CA TYR A 687 -22.24 -32.64 17.61
C TYR A 687 -23.53 -32.73 16.80
N TRP A 688 -24.30 -31.65 16.77
CA TRP A 688 -25.57 -31.59 16.06
C TRP A 688 -25.42 -31.85 14.55
N ILE A 689 -24.41 -31.25 13.91
CA ILE A 689 -24.13 -31.47 12.49
C ILE A 689 -23.63 -32.89 12.22
N GLY A 690 -22.83 -33.45 13.13
CA GLY A 690 -22.39 -34.84 13.05
C GLY A 690 -23.54 -35.84 12.99
N GLU A 691 -24.61 -35.62 13.78
CA GLU A 691 -25.83 -36.44 13.76
C GLU A 691 -26.69 -36.17 12.51
N LEU A 692 -26.82 -34.91 12.09
CA LEU A 692 -27.61 -34.54 10.92
C LEU A 692 -27.01 -35.09 9.61
N ARG A 693 -25.68 -35.17 9.53
CA ARG A 693 -24.95 -35.74 8.40
C ARG A 693 -25.20 -37.25 8.26
N GLU A 694 -25.27 -37.96 9.38
CA GLU A 694 -25.60 -39.39 9.45
C GLU A 694 -27.05 -39.66 9.03
N ASN A 695 -28.00 -38.88 9.55
CA ASN A 695 -29.41 -38.98 9.17
C ASN A 695 -29.67 -38.77 7.67
N LYS A 696 -28.76 -38.07 6.98
CA LYS A 696 -28.81 -37.84 5.53
C LYS A 696 -27.91 -38.78 4.72
N GLY A 697 -27.36 -39.83 5.35
CA GLY A 697 -26.57 -40.87 4.69
C GLY A 697 -25.22 -40.39 4.11
N ARG A 698 -24.67 -39.27 4.59
CA ARG A 698 -23.38 -38.74 4.13
C ARG A 698 -22.22 -39.41 4.87
N GLU A 699 -21.06 -39.50 4.21
CA GLU A 699 -19.85 -40.06 4.81
C GLU A 699 -19.46 -39.30 6.09
N HIS A 700 -18.97 -40.01 7.09
CA HIS A 700 -18.51 -39.44 8.35
C HIS A 700 -17.15 -38.76 8.20
N GLU A 701 -16.87 -37.78 9.05
CA GLU A 701 -15.55 -37.14 9.07
C GLU A 701 -14.45 -38.10 9.57
N HIS A 702 -13.24 -37.90 9.06
CA HIS A 702 -12.06 -38.66 9.49
C HIS A 702 -11.80 -38.49 10.99
N GLY A 703 -11.44 -39.59 11.67
CA GLY A 703 -11.21 -39.61 13.13
C GLY A 703 -10.17 -38.60 13.61
N ILE A 704 -9.10 -38.37 12.83
CA ILE A 704 -8.07 -37.37 13.14
C ILE A 704 -8.66 -35.96 13.15
N ALA A 705 -9.56 -35.61 12.21
CA ALA A 705 -10.14 -34.27 12.15
C ALA A 705 -11.00 -33.99 13.39
N VAL A 706 -11.85 -34.95 13.80
CA VAL A 706 -12.67 -34.84 15.01
C VAL A 706 -11.81 -34.75 16.27
N GLY A 707 -10.77 -35.59 16.35
CA GLY A 707 -9.81 -35.56 17.46
C GLY A 707 -9.07 -34.23 17.56
N MET A 708 -8.57 -33.69 16.43
CA MET A 708 -7.88 -32.40 16.39
C MET A 708 -8.78 -31.24 16.82
N ARG A 709 -10.03 -31.19 16.36
CA ARG A 709 -11.00 -30.19 16.84
C ARG A 709 -11.21 -30.26 18.35
N SER A 710 -11.40 -31.47 18.87
CA SER A 710 -11.55 -31.69 20.31
C SER A 710 -10.30 -31.23 21.07
N LEU A 711 -9.10 -31.56 20.58
CA LEU A 711 -7.84 -31.16 21.19
C LEU A 711 -7.69 -29.64 21.23
N THR A 712 -8.01 -28.96 20.14
CA THR A 712 -7.96 -27.50 20.06
C THR A 712 -8.89 -26.84 21.07
N VAL A 713 -10.12 -27.33 21.21
CA VAL A 713 -11.06 -26.83 22.23
C VAL A 713 -10.50 -27.05 23.64
N ILE A 714 -9.90 -28.22 23.90
CA ILE A 714 -9.31 -28.54 25.21
C ILE A 714 -8.15 -27.60 25.57
N LEU A 715 -7.31 -27.24 24.59
CA LEU A 715 -6.19 -26.32 24.81
C LEU A 715 -6.65 -24.87 25.05
N LEU A 716 -7.79 -24.46 24.49
CA LEU A 716 -8.32 -23.10 24.67
C LEU A 716 -9.19 -22.95 25.92
N SER A 717 -9.90 -24.00 26.30
CA SER A 717 -10.93 -23.99 27.33
C SER A 717 -10.37 -23.90 28.76
N THR A 718 -11.14 -23.26 29.64
CA THR A 718 -10.89 -23.21 31.09
C THR A 718 -11.44 -24.45 31.83
N GLY A 719 -12.18 -25.33 31.14
CA GLY A 719 -12.46 -26.69 31.59
C GLY A 719 -13.82 -27.27 31.16
N ILE A 720 -14.89 -26.47 31.12
CA ILE A 720 -16.26 -26.96 30.89
C ILE A 720 -16.43 -27.38 29.42
N ALA A 721 -16.06 -26.52 28.48
CA ALA A 721 -16.10 -26.81 27.05
C ALA A 721 -15.15 -27.96 26.69
N ALA A 722 -14.00 -28.07 27.37
CA ALA A 722 -13.10 -29.21 27.25
C ALA A 722 -13.78 -30.54 27.61
N ILE A 723 -14.48 -30.61 28.77
CA ILE A 723 -15.21 -31.83 29.18
C ILE A 723 -16.24 -32.23 28.12
N VAL A 724 -17.04 -31.28 27.63
CA VAL A 724 -18.06 -31.55 26.62
C VAL A 724 -17.41 -32.03 25.30
N ALA A 725 -16.30 -31.43 24.89
CA ALA A 725 -15.55 -31.84 23.70
C ALA A 725 -15.03 -33.28 23.81
N ILE A 726 -14.49 -33.65 24.99
CA ILE A 726 -14.01 -35.01 25.28
C ILE A 726 -15.15 -36.01 25.19
N LEU A 727 -16.27 -35.75 25.87
CA LEU A 727 -17.44 -36.63 25.87
C LEU A 727 -18.00 -36.81 24.45
N TYR A 728 -18.07 -35.72 23.68
CA TYR A 728 -18.46 -35.76 22.28
C TYR A 728 -17.53 -36.65 21.45
N SER A 729 -16.21 -36.40 21.50
CA SER A 729 -15.23 -37.13 20.68
C SER A 729 -15.18 -38.63 21.04
N ILE A 730 -15.28 -38.98 22.33
CA ILE A 730 -15.35 -40.38 22.77
C ILE A 730 -16.63 -41.05 22.26
N ASN A 731 -17.80 -40.45 22.47
CA ASN A 731 -19.07 -41.03 22.03
C ASN A 731 -19.12 -41.19 20.51
N HIS A 732 -18.74 -40.13 19.78
CA HIS A 732 -18.67 -40.12 18.33
C HIS A 732 -17.68 -41.16 17.79
N GLY A 733 -16.45 -41.16 18.32
CA GLY A 733 -15.40 -42.09 17.90
C GLY A 733 -15.72 -43.54 18.22
N TRP A 734 -16.34 -43.82 19.37
CA TRP A 734 -16.76 -45.16 19.76
C TRP A 734 -17.86 -45.70 18.84
N ARG A 735 -18.95 -44.94 18.64
CA ARG A 735 -20.06 -45.33 17.75
C ARG A 735 -19.59 -45.64 16.34
N ARG A 736 -18.62 -44.85 15.83
CA ARG A 736 -18.14 -44.91 14.44
C ARG A 736 -16.87 -45.76 14.26
N LYS A 737 -16.37 -46.40 15.33
CA LYS A 737 -15.15 -47.21 15.35
C LYS A 737 -13.91 -46.46 14.84
N LEU A 738 -13.77 -45.20 15.26
CA LEU A 738 -12.66 -44.30 14.94
C LEU A 738 -11.69 -44.22 16.13
N PRO A 739 -10.66 -45.09 16.20
CA PRO A 739 -9.75 -45.14 17.34
C PRO A 739 -8.97 -43.83 17.52
N ASP A 740 -8.61 -43.14 16.43
CA ASP A 740 -7.82 -41.90 16.50
C ASP A 740 -8.56 -40.77 17.24
N ALA A 741 -9.87 -40.62 17.02
CA ALA A 741 -10.69 -39.60 17.68
C ALA A 741 -10.77 -39.83 19.20
N VAL A 742 -11.03 -41.09 19.59
CA VAL A 742 -11.10 -41.51 21.00
C VAL A 742 -9.73 -41.39 21.66
N GLY A 743 -8.67 -41.76 20.95
CA GLY A 743 -7.30 -41.66 21.43
C GLY A 743 -6.91 -40.24 21.80
N ILE A 744 -7.13 -39.29 20.89
CA ILE A 744 -6.85 -37.87 21.13
C ILE A 744 -7.73 -37.33 22.27
N ALA A 745 -8.99 -37.75 22.36
CA ALA A 745 -9.89 -37.31 23.44
C ALA A 745 -9.46 -37.80 24.83
N ILE A 746 -8.95 -39.03 24.95
CA ILE A 746 -8.42 -39.58 26.21
C ILE A 746 -7.18 -38.80 26.68
N LEU A 747 -6.28 -38.45 25.75
CA LEU A 747 -5.15 -37.55 26.09
C LEU A 747 -5.65 -36.16 26.47
N GLY A 748 -6.67 -35.69 25.78
CA GLY A 748 -7.40 -34.47 26.10
C GLY A 748 -7.99 -34.47 27.52
N MET A 749 -8.47 -35.61 28.00
CA MET A 749 -8.97 -35.77 29.37
C MET A 749 -7.88 -35.48 30.40
N ALA A 750 -6.66 -35.97 30.17
CA ALA A 750 -5.53 -35.63 31.03
C ALA A 750 -5.26 -34.12 31.01
N MET A 751 -5.14 -33.52 29.83
CA MET A 751 -4.91 -32.07 29.70
C MET A 751 -6.00 -31.20 30.37
N SER A 752 -7.27 -31.58 30.24
CA SER A 752 -8.39 -30.87 30.87
C SER A 752 -8.30 -30.87 32.39
N MET A 753 -7.79 -31.95 33.00
CA MET A 753 -7.59 -32.02 34.46
C MET A 753 -6.56 -31.00 34.95
N ILE A 754 -5.55 -30.68 34.15
CA ILE A 754 -4.57 -29.61 34.45
C ILE A 754 -5.28 -28.24 34.41
N SER A 755 -6.10 -28.02 33.38
CA SER A 755 -6.88 -26.78 33.22
C SER A 755 -7.82 -26.54 34.40
N ILE A 756 -8.62 -27.54 34.76
CA ILE A 756 -9.55 -27.45 35.90
C ILE A 756 -8.79 -27.36 37.23
N GLY A 757 -7.71 -28.13 37.38
CA GLY A 757 -6.87 -28.10 38.57
C GLY A 757 -6.20 -26.75 38.83
N SER A 758 -6.18 -25.83 37.85
CA SER A 758 -5.62 -24.49 38.03
C SER A 758 -6.51 -23.54 38.85
N TRP A 759 -7.83 -23.82 38.93
CA TRP A 759 -8.79 -23.02 39.70
C TRP A 759 -9.63 -23.84 40.69
N ALA A 760 -9.56 -25.18 40.62
CA ALA A 760 -10.19 -26.08 41.57
C ALA A 760 -9.14 -26.84 42.40
N ASP A 761 -8.81 -26.31 43.58
CA ASP A 761 -7.79 -26.84 44.50
C ASP A 761 -7.95 -28.32 44.84
N SER A 762 -9.19 -28.84 44.86
CA SER A 762 -9.47 -30.24 45.15
C SER A 762 -8.95 -31.21 44.08
N ILE A 763 -8.71 -30.72 42.86
CA ILE A 763 -8.31 -31.55 41.70
C ILE A 763 -6.79 -31.51 41.49
N SER A 764 -6.14 -30.40 41.80
CA SER A 764 -4.70 -30.21 41.55
C SER A 764 -3.83 -31.30 42.19
N GLY A 765 -4.11 -31.65 43.44
CA GLY A 765 -3.31 -32.60 44.23
C GLY A 765 -3.39 -34.07 43.81
N ILE A 766 -4.39 -34.48 43.02
CA ILE A 766 -4.64 -35.89 42.66
C ILE A 766 -4.44 -36.18 41.17
N THR A 767 -4.03 -35.19 40.39
CA THR A 767 -3.94 -35.27 38.92
C THR A 767 -3.06 -36.44 38.43
N GLY A 768 -1.87 -36.63 39.04
CA GLY A 768 -0.95 -37.69 38.65
C GLY A 768 -1.46 -39.11 38.94
N GLU A 769 -2.15 -39.29 40.07
CA GLU A 769 -2.77 -40.58 40.44
C GLU A 769 -3.88 -40.97 39.46
N ILE A 770 -4.68 -39.99 39.04
CA ILE A 770 -5.74 -40.19 38.03
C ILE A 770 -5.15 -40.60 36.67
N TYR A 771 -3.99 -40.05 36.27
CA TYR A 771 -3.33 -40.45 35.03
C TYR A 771 -2.84 -41.90 35.08
N ILE A 772 -2.23 -42.30 36.20
CA ILE A 772 -1.82 -43.69 36.41
C ILE A 772 -3.05 -44.61 36.34
N LEU A 773 -4.14 -44.27 37.05
CA LEU A 773 -5.38 -45.04 37.03
C LEU A 773 -5.93 -45.18 35.61
N MET A 774 -6.00 -44.08 34.85
CA MET A 774 -6.46 -44.09 33.47
C MET A 774 -5.53 -44.93 32.58
N GLY A 775 -4.21 -44.82 32.75
CA GLY A 775 -3.22 -45.63 32.06
C GLY A 775 -3.37 -47.13 32.33
N ILE A 776 -3.64 -47.52 33.58
CA ILE A 776 -3.91 -48.92 33.96
C ILE A 776 -5.21 -49.41 33.31
N ILE A 777 -6.27 -48.60 33.32
CA ILE A 777 -7.55 -48.94 32.66
C ILE A 777 -7.31 -49.19 31.16
N LEU A 778 -6.54 -48.34 30.49
CA LEU A 778 -6.21 -48.52 29.06
C LEU A 778 -5.34 -49.74 28.80
N LEU A 779 -4.40 -50.06 29.71
CA LEU A 779 -3.60 -51.28 29.64
C LEU A 779 -4.48 -52.53 29.74
N VAL A 780 -5.45 -52.54 30.65
CA VAL A 780 -6.43 -53.63 30.80
C VAL A 780 -7.32 -53.72 29.56
N MET A 781 -7.79 -52.57 29.04
CA MET A 781 -8.56 -52.53 27.79
C MET A 781 -7.73 -53.05 26.61
N LEU A 782 -6.44 -52.72 26.54
CA LEU A 782 -5.51 -53.22 25.53
C LEU A 782 -5.42 -54.75 25.60
N ALA A 783 -5.22 -55.33 26.79
CA ALA A 783 -5.22 -56.77 26.99
C ALA A 783 -6.56 -57.42 26.57
N SER A 784 -7.68 -56.75 26.85
CA SER A 784 -9.02 -57.24 26.48
C SER A 784 -9.31 -57.22 24.96
N THR A 785 -8.48 -56.54 24.15
CA THR A 785 -8.66 -56.53 22.68
C THR A 785 -8.53 -57.94 22.08
N LEU A 786 -7.76 -58.82 22.72
CA LEU A 786 -7.63 -60.23 22.32
C LEU A 786 -8.94 -61.00 22.46
N LEU A 787 -9.73 -60.70 23.49
CA LEU A 787 -11.01 -61.36 23.76
C LEU A 787 -12.14 -60.81 22.89
N THR A 788 -12.07 -59.53 22.56
CA THR A 788 -13.15 -58.78 21.89
C THR A 788 -12.96 -58.61 20.38
N LYS A 789 -11.88 -59.18 19.81
CA LYS A 789 -11.46 -58.97 18.40
C LYS A 789 -11.32 -57.48 18.06
N GLY A 790 -10.71 -56.75 19.00
CA GLY A 790 -10.59 -55.29 18.98
C GLY A 790 -9.34 -54.76 18.28
N ASP A 791 -8.78 -55.45 17.29
CA ASP A 791 -7.45 -55.18 16.72
C ASP A 791 -7.26 -53.72 16.28
N ARG A 792 -8.33 -53.07 15.81
CA ARG A 792 -8.28 -51.65 15.40
C ARG A 792 -7.92 -50.69 16.53
N TRP A 793 -8.20 -51.05 17.79
CA TRP A 793 -7.97 -50.20 18.97
C TRP A 793 -6.59 -50.39 19.61
N SER A 794 -5.87 -51.48 19.30
CA SER A 794 -4.64 -51.85 20.00
C SER A 794 -3.53 -50.81 19.88
N GLY A 795 -3.41 -50.16 18.72
CA GLY A 795 -2.44 -49.07 18.52
C GLY A 795 -2.71 -47.87 19.43
N MET A 796 -3.94 -47.35 19.39
CA MET A 796 -4.38 -46.21 20.21
C MET A 796 -4.29 -46.49 21.72
N LEU A 797 -4.74 -47.67 22.15
CA LEU A 797 -4.72 -48.06 23.57
C LEU A 797 -3.29 -48.20 24.08
N SER A 798 -2.42 -48.81 23.28
CA SER A 798 -0.99 -48.88 23.57
C SER A 798 -0.39 -47.49 23.72
N THR A 799 -0.48 -46.63 22.71
CA THR A 799 0.14 -45.29 22.74
C THR A 799 -0.32 -44.45 23.93
N ASN A 800 -1.63 -44.43 24.22
CA ASN A 800 -2.15 -43.66 25.35
C ASN A 800 -1.79 -44.26 26.72
N ALA A 801 -1.76 -45.59 26.85
CA ALA A 801 -1.34 -46.24 28.09
C ALA A 801 0.13 -45.91 28.42
N HIS A 802 1.03 -45.93 27.42
CA HIS A 802 2.42 -45.49 27.62
C HIS A 802 2.48 -44.06 28.12
N LEU A 803 1.85 -43.13 27.40
CA LEU A 803 1.94 -41.71 27.73
C LEU A 803 1.41 -41.44 29.14
N LEU A 804 0.24 -41.97 29.49
CA LEU A 804 -0.41 -41.69 30.77
C LEU A 804 0.27 -42.38 31.96
N LEU A 805 0.77 -43.61 31.80
CA LEU A 805 1.50 -44.28 32.88
C LEU A 805 2.83 -43.59 33.16
N ILE A 806 3.57 -43.18 32.12
CA ILE A 806 4.86 -42.49 32.28
C ILE A 806 4.64 -41.08 32.82
N VAL A 807 3.80 -40.27 32.18
CA VAL A 807 3.53 -38.88 32.59
C VAL A 807 2.86 -38.85 33.97
N GLY A 808 1.93 -39.76 34.24
CA GLY A 808 1.27 -39.89 35.54
C GLY A 808 2.25 -40.21 36.66
N SER A 809 3.17 -41.15 36.44
CA SER A 809 4.20 -41.51 37.43
C SER A 809 5.12 -40.33 37.76
N ILE A 810 5.46 -39.51 36.77
CA ILE A 810 6.26 -38.30 36.99
C ILE A 810 5.42 -37.26 37.75
N ALA A 811 4.18 -37.01 37.32
CA ALA A 811 3.30 -36.00 37.90
C ALA A 811 2.89 -36.31 39.34
N SER A 812 2.76 -37.58 39.71
CA SER A 812 2.44 -38.01 41.09
C SER A 812 3.68 -38.14 41.99
N GLY A 813 4.87 -37.84 41.50
CA GLY A 813 6.13 -38.04 42.23
C GLY A 813 6.52 -39.51 42.42
N LEU A 814 5.88 -40.45 41.71
CA LEU A 814 6.12 -41.89 41.77
C LEU A 814 7.00 -42.38 40.60
N ALA A 815 7.97 -41.58 40.17
CA ALA A 815 8.81 -41.89 39.00
C ALA A 815 9.57 -43.22 39.12
N PHE A 816 9.84 -43.69 40.34
CA PHE A 816 10.43 -45.00 40.60
C PHE A 816 9.56 -46.18 40.14
N MET A 817 8.27 -45.98 39.84
CA MET A 817 7.37 -47.00 39.31
C MET A 817 7.45 -47.14 37.78
N ILE A 818 8.10 -46.21 37.07
CA ILE A 818 8.20 -46.21 35.60
C ILE A 818 8.76 -47.53 35.06
N PRO A 819 9.84 -48.13 35.61
CA PRO A 819 10.36 -49.37 35.07
C PRO A 819 9.37 -50.55 35.20
N ILE A 820 8.59 -50.60 36.28
CA ILE A 820 7.56 -51.62 36.49
C ILE A 820 6.44 -51.46 35.45
N PHE A 821 5.98 -50.23 35.20
CA PHE A 821 4.98 -49.98 34.18
C PHE A 821 5.49 -50.29 32.77
N LEU A 822 6.75 -50.00 32.45
CA LEU A 822 7.35 -50.35 31.16
C LEU A 822 7.46 -51.87 30.96
N ILE A 823 7.76 -52.66 31.99
CA ILE A 823 7.74 -54.13 31.90
C ILE A 823 6.31 -54.64 31.63
N LEU A 824 5.31 -54.08 32.34
CA LEU A 824 3.91 -54.44 32.12
C LEU A 824 3.43 -54.07 30.71
N LEU A 825 3.79 -52.88 30.23
CA LEU A 825 3.52 -52.41 28.87
C LEU A 825 4.21 -53.30 27.83
N SER A 826 5.50 -53.58 28.02
CA SER A 826 6.29 -54.48 27.17
C SER A 826 5.60 -55.83 27.02
N THR A 827 5.30 -56.49 28.13
CA THR A 827 4.66 -57.83 28.12
C THR A 827 3.33 -57.79 27.38
N THR A 828 2.45 -56.83 27.73
CA THR A 828 1.11 -56.75 27.14
C THR A 828 1.14 -56.43 25.65
N VAL A 829 1.91 -55.41 25.24
CA VAL A 829 1.99 -54.93 23.85
C VAL A 829 2.68 -55.95 22.96
N TRP A 830 3.73 -56.61 23.45
CA TRP A 830 4.48 -57.59 22.68
C TRP A 830 3.66 -58.86 22.43
N VAL A 831 2.97 -59.38 23.45
CA VAL A 831 2.04 -60.51 23.31
C VAL A 831 0.94 -60.18 22.31
N ILE A 832 0.32 -59.00 22.41
CA ILE A 832 -0.71 -58.55 21.46
C ILE A 832 -0.16 -58.39 20.06
N GLY A 833 1.05 -57.85 19.92
CA GLY A 833 1.72 -57.68 18.62
C GLY A 833 1.97 -59.01 17.91
N ILE A 834 2.27 -60.08 18.65
CA ILE A 834 2.41 -61.44 18.10
C ILE A 834 1.04 -61.98 17.70
N LEU A 835 0.06 -61.96 18.59
CA LEU A 835 -1.26 -62.56 18.36
C LEU A 835 -2.10 -61.83 17.30
N GLN A 836 -1.93 -60.51 17.16
CA GLN A 836 -2.60 -59.69 16.13
C GLN A 836 -1.74 -59.49 14.86
N LEU A 837 -0.57 -60.14 14.76
CA LEU A 837 0.34 -60.04 13.61
C LEU A 837 0.78 -58.60 13.28
N ARG A 838 0.94 -57.75 14.30
CA ARG A 838 1.33 -56.34 14.14
C ARG A 838 2.82 -56.14 14.41
N LYS A 839 3.59 -55.90 13.35
CA LYS A 839 5.04 -55.64 13.43
C LYS A 839 5.38 -54.44 14.32
N SER A 840 4.61 -53.35 14.25
CA SER A 840 4.85 -52.14 15.04
C SER A 840 4.76 -52.38 16.54
N LEU A 841 3.74 -53.13 17.01
CA LEU A 841 3.57 -53.44 18.43
C LEU A 841 4.65 -54.40 18.95
N ARG A 842 5.08 -55.38 18.13
CA ARG A 842 6.22 -56.26 18.48
C ARG A 842 7.51 -55.48 18.69
N ALA A 843 7.78 -54.51 17.81
CA ALA A 843 8.94 -53.64 17.94
C ALA A 843 8.84 -52.72 19.16
N LEU A 844 7.65 -52.18 19.44
CA LEU A 844 7.40 -51.34 20.61
C LEU A 844 7.65 -52.11 21.91
N GLY A 845 7.10 -53.33 22.04
CA GLY A 845 7.31 -54.14 23.24
C GLY A 845 8.79 -54.46 23.51
N LEU A 846 9.55 -54.85 22.48
CA LEU A 846 11.00 -55.03 22.62
C LEU A 846 11.70 -53.73 23.09
N PHE A 847 11.28 -52.59 22.54
CA PHE A 847 11.81 -51.29 22.93
C PHE A 847 11.48 -50.96 24.40
N ASP A 848 10.24 -51.20 24.84
CA ASP A 848 9.80 -50.99 26.22
C ASP A 848 10.64 -51.81 27.20
N LEU A 849 10.94 -53.08 26.88
CA LEU A 849 11.82 -53.92 27.71
C LEU A 849 13.24 -53.33 27.83
N LEU A 850 13.83 -52.88 26.71
CA LEU A 850 15.15 -52.26 26.73
C LEU A 850 15.16 -50.97 27.54
N VAL A 851 14.15 -50.12 27.36
CA VAL A 851 14.00 -48.88 28.14
C VAL A 851 13.73 -49.19 29.61
N ALA A 852 12.97 -50.23 29.93
CA ALA A 852 12.73 -50.66 31.31
C ALA A 852 14.02 -51.07 32.02
N ILE A 853 14.94 -51.78 31.34
CA ILE A 853 16.24 -52.17 31.89
C ILE A 853 17.10 -50.94 32.15
N ILE A 854 17.17 -50.01 31.19
CA ILE A 854 17.96 -48.77 31.31
C ILE A 854 17.39 -47.91 32.44
N THR A 855 16.08 -47.68 32.47
CA THR A 855 15.41 -46.86 33.49
C THR A 855 15.46 -47.51 34.87
N SER A 856 15.42 -48.84 34.98
CA SER A 856 15.65 -49.55 36.25
C SER A 856 17.03 -49.23 36.83
N ALA A 857 18.07 -49.20 35.99
CA ALA A 857 19.42 -48.85 36.43
C ALA A 857 19.52 -47.40 36.90
N VAL A 858 18.77 -46.49 36.26
CA VAL A 858 18.73 -45.06 36.62
C VAL A 858 17.94 -44.81 37.93
N PHE A 859 16.73 -45.36 38.05
CA PHE A 859 15.84 -45.07 39.18
C PHE A 859 16.11 -45.90 40.44
N TYR A 860 16.54 -47.16 40.31
CA TYR A 860 16.88 -48.00 41.46
C TYR A 860 18.38 -47.97 41.83
N GLY A 861 19.24 -47.52 40.92
CA GLY A 861 20.67 -47.30 41.19
C GLY A 861 21.37 -48.53 41.78
N GLY A 862 22.12 -48.33 42.87
CA GLY A 862 22.85 -49.40 43.56
C GLY A 862 21.97 -50.50 44.19
N ILE A 863 20.69 -50.21 44.43
CA ILE A 863 19.73 -51.20 45.00
C ILE A 863 19.47 -52.33 43.99
N LEU A 864 19.50 -52.01 42.68
CA LEU A 864 19.28 -52.99 41.62
C LEU A 864 20.30 -54.13 41.64
N PHE A 865 21.54 -53.84 42.05
CA PHE A 865 22.64 -54.82 42.08
C PHE A 865 22.69 -55.64 43.37
N GLN A 866 21.75 -55.42 44.30
CA GLN A 866 21.61 -56.32 45.44
C GLN A 866 21.20 -57.72 44.94
N PRO A 867 21.84 -58.81 45.41
CA PRO A 867 21.65 -60.14 44.83
C PRO A 867 20.18 -60.60 44.74
N HIS A 868 19.35 -60.23 45.72
CA HIS A 868 17.94 -60.61 45.75
C HIS A 868 17.08 -59.78 44.78
N VAL A 869 17.30 -58.46 44.67
CA VAL A 869 16.58 -57.58 43.72
C VAL A 869 16.99 -57.90 42.28
N PHE A 870 18.29 -58.10 42.06
CA PHE A 870 18.83 -58.46 40.76
C PHE A 870 18.28 -59.81 40.25
N LEU A 871 18.19 -60.81 41.14
CA LEU A 871 17.62 -62.12 40.82
C LEU A 871 16.12 -62.03 40.47
N ILE A 872 15.35 -61.21 41.20
CA ILE A 872 13.93 -60.96 40.89
C ILE A 872 13.80 -60.29 39.50
N GLY A 873 14.60 -59.25 39.22
CA GLY A 873 14.61 -58.58 37.92
C GLY A 873 14.96 -59.52 36.76
N LEU A 874 16.01 -60.34 36.90
CA LEU A 874 16.37 -61.34 35.90
C LEU A 874 15.28 -62.41 35.71
N SER A 875 14.61 -62.82 36.78
CA SER A 875 13.52 -63.80 36.70
C SER A 875 12.32 -63.26 35.93
N ILE A 876 11.98 -61.98 36.11
CA ILE A 876 10.90 -61.30 35.38
C ILE A 876 11.24 -61.21 33.89
N ILE A 877 12.47 -60.79 33.54
CA ILE A 877 12.92 -60.69 32.15
C ILE A 877 12.94 -62.08 31.49
N ALA A 878 13.44 -63.10 32.19
CA ALA A 878 13.47 -64.48 31.69
C ALA A 878 12.07 -65.03 31.42
N LEU A 879 11.11 -64.74 32.30
CA LEU A 879 9.72 -65.14 32.14
C LEU A 879 9.07 -64.44 30.94
N GLU A 880 9.28 -63.14 30.79
CA GLU A 880 8.76 -62.37 29.66
C GLU A 880 9.32 -62.87 28.32
N LEU A 881 10.66 -62.96 28.19
CA LEU A 881 11.30 -63.49 26.98
C LEU A 881 10.90 -64.94 26.68
N GLY A 882 10.68 -65.75 27.72
CA GLY A 882 10.17 -67.12 27.59
C GLY A 882 8.78 -67.17 26.97
N ILE A 883 7.84 -66.35 27.45
CA ILE A 883 6.47 -66.24 26.91
C ILE A 883 6.52 -65.77 25.45
N ILE A 884 7.31 -64.73 25.17
CA ILE A 884 7.43 -64.15 23.83
C ILE A 884 8.06 -65.12 22.84
N SER A 885 9.13 -65.82 23.23
CA SER A 885 9.79 -66.81 22.38
C SER A 885 8.86 -67.96 22.05
N TRP A 886 8.13 -68.47 23.05
CA TRP A 886 7.13 -69.53 22.86
C TRP A 886 6.00 -69.08 21.91
N LEU A 887 5.42 -67.89 22.14
CA LEU A 887 4.37 -67.35 21.28
C LEU A 887 4.87 -67.07 19.86
N GLY A 888 6.09 -66.56 19.71
CA GLY A 888 6.72 -66.28 18.42
C GLY A 888 6.93 -67.55 17.59
N LEU A 889 7.47 -68.61 18.20
CA LEU A 889 7.65 -69.91 17.55
C LEU A 889 6.30 -70.57 17.21
N SER A 890 5.31 -70.49 18.11
CA SER A 890 3.99 -71.08 17.86
C SER A 890 3.21 -70.44 16.71
N ASN A 891 3.55 -69.20 16.32
CA ASN A 891 2.89 -68.43 15.27
C ASN A 891 3.81 -68.13 14.07
N GLU A 892 4.96 -68.80 13.96
CA GLU A 892 6.04 -68.47 13.01
C GLU A 892 5.56 -68.37 11.55
N ASP A 893 4.78 -69.35 11.08
CA ASP A 893 4.24 -69.41 9.71
C ASP A 893 3.30 -68.24 9.37
N SER A 894 2.59 -67.72 10.37
CA SER A 894 1.68 -66.59 10.22
C SER A 894 2.41 -65.25 10.26
N LEU A 895 3.46 -65.15 11.10
CA LEU A 895 4.30 -63.98 11.23
C LEU A 895 5.23 -63.78 10.03
N ALA A 896 5.61 -64.85 9.32
CA ALA A 896 6.44 -64.79 8.12
C ALA A 896 5.68 -64.23 6.89
N LYS A 897 4.34 -64.22 6.93
CA LYS A 897 3.46 -63.74 5.85
C LYS A 897 2.91 -62.33 6.08
N SER A 898 3.02 -61.80 7.31
CA SER A 898 2.55 -60.47 7.76
C SER A 898 3.70 -59.46 7.82
#